data_AF-A0A9N9SYT8-F1
#
_entry.id   AF-A0A9N9SYT8-F1
#
_cell.length_a   1.000
_cell.length_b   1.000
_cell.length_c   1.000
_cell.angle_alpha   90.00
_cell.angle_beta   90.00
_cell.angle_gamma   90.00
#
_symmetry.space_group_name_H-M   'P 1'
#
loop_
_entity.id
_entity.type
_entity.pdbx_description
1 polymer ?
#
loop_
_entity_poly.entity_id
_entity_poly.type
_entity_poly.pdbx_seq_one_letter_code
_entity_poly.pdbx_strand_id
1 'polypeptide(L)'
;MLVADIQLCHELKESAKYLLRTFKAITGAEEYDFIIVGGGTAGLTLAHRLSEEPRWRTLVLEAGGLETTVTEVPAMQPQLQTTAYTWGYKTCAQKHACLGSVGNMCSVVKGKAVGGDTAINDMLYTRGHPRDYDLWADTGMKGWCWDNVLPYFKNMEDACVEDMDRKFRHYGGPIHLENLYPSDRILAEHFLKAGLESGLERIDYNGKEHLGLGLPQVITKHGKRHSVAKAYLKPIKDRKNLELSPYSQVIEVLVSPITKEAHGVTYVHDGKVFIAKATKEVILAAGAINTPQLLMLSGIGRKSDLEHFGIHPVADLAVGKSLKDQVSFVGLNFVYDPLHEKHAIQHGILTVQTDLTSQSVGEGQSSTNEGRHQIKEDHHHVKEEHHHEKEEHHHNKEEHHYDKEDNHHVKEDNHHDKGDHYHKEDYHKVKEDTHHHSDSYHHVKDPAIELVNVLEIKEKRPPISLDIRYETKDHTFIPQIGVSYEQELLQRKEETIKQESEMHWVNDHSDEDIIKYLRYGKGPLSTTGLQLIGYVKTEFSRDKTDYPDVQLLIKKTHPKGGCYHFKGANLRKDLKDIFCKPYEGFNVEIVLLHPKSKGFIKLNDVDPYHQPYINPMALSDEDEYDVSTLMAGIRKVLNMMNGPAMQKLGVKLVKEKIPECDQAIFNDEYWKCAIKYMSVVRGQVTGTAKMGIVTQKDAVVDEDLKVYGVNKLRVADASVIPVSITGNLMAPEIMIAEKAAEIVKKCYMV
;
A
#
# COMPACT_ATOMS: atom_id res chain seq x y z
N MET A 1 -1.87 52.66 25.60
CA MET A 1 -3.24 52.48 26.13
C MET A 1 -4.19 52.37 24.95
N LEU A 2 -4.98 53.37 24.55
CA LEU A 2 -6.10 53.22 23.59
C LEU A 2 -5.91 52.24 22.40
N VAL A 3 -4.76 52.24 21.72
CA VAL A 3 -4.50 51.32 20.60
C VAL A 3 -4.51 49.84 21.04
N ALA A 4 -3.98 49.53 22.22
CA ALA A 4 -4.03 48.19 22.81
C ALA A 4 -5.44 47.80 23.27
N ASP A 5 -6.21 48.75 23.81
CA ASP A 5 -7.61 48.53 24.17
C ASP A 5 -8.48 48.20 22.93
N ILE A 6 -8.23 48.87 21.80
CA ILE A 6 -8.89 48.59 20.51
C ILE A 6 -8.52 47.20 19.98
N GLN A 7 -7.23 46.84 20.02
CA GLN A 7 -6.73 45.52 19.62
C GLN A 7 -7.41 44.41 20.46
N LEU A 8 -7.40 44.55 21.78
CA LEU A 8 -8.02 43.60 22.71
C LEU A 8 -9.54 43.52 22.50
N CYS A 9 -10.22 44.65 22.25
CA CYS A 9 -11.64 44.66 21.89
C CYS A 9 -11.94 44.02 20.54
N HIS A 10 -10.99 44.00 19.59
CA HIS A 10 -11.15 43.29 18.32
C HIS A 10 -11.00 41.77 18.51
N GLU A 11 -9.96 41.34 19.23
CA GLU A 11 -9.70 39.94 19.56
C GLU A 11 -10.84 39.32 20.40
N LEU A 12 -11.37 40.05 21.39
CA LEU A 12 -12.56 39.66 22.16
C LEU A 12 -13.83 39.59 21.30
N LYS A 13 -13.99 40.47 20.29
CA LYS A 13 -15.15 40.44 19.39
C LYS A 13 -15.10 39.26 18.42
N GLU A 14 -13.97 38.97 17.80
CA GLU A 14 -13.85 37.79 16.94
C GLU A 14 -13.97 36.50 17.76
N SER A 15 -13.40 36.45 18.97
CA SER A 15 -13.61 35.33 19.91
C SER A 15 -15.09 35.14 20.26
N ALA A 16 -15.82 36.23 20.52
CA ALA A 16 -17.26 36.18 20.82
C ALA A 16 -18.11 35.80 19.59
N LYS A 17 -17.75 36.25 18.38
CA LYS A 17 -18.39 35.84 17.12
C LYS A 17 -18.17 34.36 16.82
N TYR A 18 -16.94 33.87 17.00
CA TYR A 18 -16.60 32.46 16.90
C TYR A 18 -17.47 31.66 17.86
N LEU A 19 -17.38 31.96 19.18
CA LEU A 19 -18.19 31.33 20.21
C LEU A 19 -19.70 31.32 19.87
N LEU A 20 -20.28 32.44 19.42
CA LEU A 20 -21.70 32.52 19.04
C LEU A 20 -22.06 31.72 17.77
N ARG A 21 -21.18 31.65 16.78
CA ARG A 21 -21.36 30.77 15.59
C ARG A 21 -21.32 29.31 16.02
N THR A 22 -20.30 28.91 16.80
CA THR A 22 -20.18 27.53 17.31
C THR A 22 -21.38 27.17 18.18
N PHE A 23 -21.82 28.05 19.10
CA PHE A 23 -22.93 27.77 20.03
C PHE A 23 -24.25 27.44 19.33
N LYS A 24 -24.57 28.12 18.22
CA LYS A 24 -25.81 27.88 17.45
C LYS A 24 -25.81 26.58 16.66
N ALA A 25 -24.63 26.06 16.28
CA ALA A 25 -24.49 24.75 15.65
C ALA A 25 -24.35 23.62 16.71
N ILE A 26 -23.68 23.90 17.83
CA ILE A 26 -23.46 22.99 18.96
C ILE A 26 -24.76 22.39 19.51
N THR A 27 -25.87 23.15 19.52
CA THR A 27 -27.17 22.73 20.09
C THR A 27 -27.91 21.65 19.29
N GLY A 28 -27.40 21.23 18.13
CA GLY A 28 -27.90 20.09 17.36
C GLY A 28 -26.81 19.17 16.80
N ALA A 29 -25.53 19.42 17.11
CA ALA A 29 -24.40 18.63 16.65
C ALA A 29 -24.28 17.32 17.45
N GLU A 30 -24.26 16.19 16.74
CA GLU A 30 -24.12 14.86 17.37
C GLU A 30 -22.75 14.68 18.04
N GLU A 31 -22.75 13.85 19.08
CA GLU A 31 -21.57 13.62 19.92
C GLU A 31 -21.12 12.16 19.83
N TYR A 32 -19.80 11.99 19.80
CA TYR A 32 -19.07 10.74 19.68
C TYR A 32 -17.90 10.76 20.67
N ASP A 33 -17.42 9.60 21.09
CA ASP A 33 -16.18 9.52 21.88
C ASP A 33 -14.97 9.85 21.01
N PHE A 34 -14.93 9.26 19.82
CA PHE A 34 -13.86 9.44 18.84
C PHE A 34 -14.41 9.88 17.48
N ILE A 35 -13.76 10.85 16.86
CA ILE A 35 -13.96 11.21 15.45
C ILE A 35 -12.66 10.90 14.70
N ILE A 36 -12.75 9.97 13.75
CA ILE A 36 -11.67 9.59 12.84
C ILE A 36 -11.89 10.34 11.52
N VAL A 37 -10.91 11.14 11.13
CA VAL A 37 -10.96 11.94 9.91
C VAL A 37 -10.18 11.22 8.81
N GLY A 38 -10.90 10.74 7.79
CA GLY A 38 -10.39 9.84 6.74
C GLY A 38 -10.77 8.39 7.00
N GLY A 39 -11.49 7.77 6.08
CA GLY A 39 -11.79 6.34 6.03
C GLY A 39 -10.77 5.57 5.20
N GLY A 40 -9.51 6.00 5.23
CA GLY A 40 -8.40 5.38 4.51
C GLY A 40 -7.81 4.16 5.22
N THR A 41 -6.58 3.80 4.81
CA THR A 41 -5.79 2.68 5.34
C THR A 41 -5.78 2.65 6.87
N ALA A 42 -5.34 3.73 7.50
CA ALA A 42 -5.23 3.80 8.95
C ALA A 42 -6.59 4.02 9.64
N GLY A 43 -7.43 4.88 9.07
CA GLY A 43 -8.71 5.29 9.68
C GLY A 43 -9.68 4.12 9.90
N LEU A 44 -9.76 3.18 8.97
CA LEU A 44 -10.63 1.99 9.14
C LEU A 44 -10.04 0.94 10.09
N THR A 45 -8.71 0.83 10.19
CA THR A 45 -8.04 0.00 11.21
C THR A 45 -8.25 0.57 12.61
N LEU A 46 -8.09 1.89 12.79
CA LEU A 46 -8.46 2.61 14.02
C LEU A 46 -9.94 2.40 14.37
N ALA A 47 -10.83 2.58 13.40
CA ALA A 47 -12.27 2.39 13.60
C ALA A 47 -12.62 0.96 14.05
N HIS A 48 -11.95 -0.05 13.48
CA HIS A 48 -12.10 -1.44 13.92
C HIS A 48 -11.66 -1.63 15.37
N ARG A 49 -10.47 -1.15 15.73
CA ARG A 49 -9.92 -1.38 17.07
C ARG A 49 -10.60 -0.57 18.15
N LEU A 50 -10.99 0.68 17.89
CA LEU A 50 -11.69 1.51 18.88
C LEU A 50 -13.13 1.04 19.11
N SER A 51 -13.86 0.64 18.05
CA SER A 51 -15.23 0.12 18.21
C SER A 51 -15.34 -1.31 18.77
N GLU A 52 -14.21 -1.97 19.09
CA GLU A 52 -14.22 -3.21 19.90
C GLU A 52 -14.72 -2.96 21.33
N GLU A 53 -14.58 -1.73 21.85
CA GLU A 53 -15.17 -1.31 23.13
C GLU A 53 -16.60 -0.81 22.89
N PRO A 54 -17.65 -1.55 23.30
CA PRO A 54 -19.03 -1.20 22.98
C PRO A 54 -19.52 0.09 23.66
N ARG A 55 -18.82 0.58 24.70
CA ARG A 55 -19.14 1.85 25.37
C ARG A 55 -18.73 3.09 24.59
N TRP A 56 -17.88 2.97 23.56
CA TRP A 56 -17.39 4.13 22.81
C TRP A 56 -18.08 4.28 21.46
N ARG A 57 -18.74 5.42 21.22
CA ARG A 57 -19.29 5.77 19.90
C ARG A 57 -18.18 6.36 19.03
N THR A 58 -17.94 5.77 17.86
CA THR A 58 -16.89 6.17 16.92
C THR A 58 -17.49 6.62 15.60
N LEU A 59 -17.12 7.81 15.13
CA LEU A 59 -17.45 8.32 13.78
C LEU A 59 -16.25 8.21 12.86
N VAL A 60 -16.48 7.79 11.62
CA VAL A 60 -15.51 7.88 10.51
C VAL A 60 -16.07 8.77 9.42
N LEU A 61 -15.35 9.83 9.06
CA LEU A 61 -15.71 10.76 7.99
C LEU A 61 -14.76 10.54 6.79
N GLU A 62 -15.28 10.11 5.65
CA GLU A 62 -14.49 9.85 4.43
C GLU A 62 -14.99 10.69 3.25
N ALA A 63 -14.09 11.42 2.59
CA ALA A 63 -14.42 12.32 1.49
C ALA A 63 -14.78 11.60 0.17
N GLY A 64 -14.39 10.33 0.03
CA GLY A 64 -14.66 9.48 -1.12
C GLY A 64 -15.92 8.61 -1.00
N GLY A 65 -16.17 7.85 -2.07
CA GLY A 65 -17.26 6.88 -2.18
C GLY A 65 -16.92 5.49 -1.63
N LEU A 66 -17.83 4.54 -1.83
CA LEU A 66 -17.63 3.12 -1.51
C LEU A 66 -16.93 2.38 -2.65
N GLU A 67 -16.23 1.29 -2.33
CA GLU A 67 -15.72 0.34 -3.33
C GLU A 67 -16.84 -0.36 -4.11
N THR A 68 -16.68 -0.51 -5.43
CA THR A 68 -17.55 -1.30 -6.32
C THR A 68 -16.91 -2.62 -6.73
N THR A 69 -17.66 -3.46 -7.45
CA THR A 69 -17.16 -4.72 -8.04
C THR A 69 -15.92 -4.51 -8.94
N VAL A 70 -15.79 -3.34 -9.58
CA VAL A 70 -14.65 -3.01 -10.46
C VAL A 70 -13.36 -2.87 -9.65
N THR A 71 -13.42 -2.26 -8.45
CA THR A 71 -12.25 -2.13 -7.56
C THR A 71 -11.70 -3.48 -7.10
N GLU A 72 -12.53 -4.53 -7.06
CA GLU A 72 -12.10 -5.89 -6.69
C GLU A 72 -11.08 -6.49 -7.66
N VAL A 73 -11.03 -6.03 -8.91
CA VAL A 73 -10.32 -6.69 -10.01
C VAL A 73 -8.87 -6.18 -10.10
N PRO A 74 -7.84 -7.01 -9.81
CA PRO A 74 -6.44 -6.58 -9.87
C PRO A 74 -6.02 -5.91 -11.17
N ALA A 75 -6.44 -6.44 -12.33
CA ALA A 75 -6.08 -5.88 -13.63
C ALA A 75 -6.62 -4.45 -13.88
N MET A 76 -7.62 -3.99 -13.12
CA MET A 76 -8.18 -2.64 -13.25
C MET A 76 -7.36 -1.57 -12.55
N GLN A 77 -6.33 -1.96 -11.79
CA GLN A 77 -5.48 -1.05 -11.00
C GLN A 77 -5.06 0.22 -11.78
N PRO A 78 -4.53 0.16 -13.02
CA PRO A 78 -4.06 1.38 -13.69
C PRO A 78 -5.19 2.27 -14.25
N GLN A 79 -6.39 1.71 -14.44
CA GLN A 79 -7.58 2.47 -14.82
C GLN A 79 -8.11 3.25 -13.61
N LEU A 80 -8.15 2.63 -12.42
CA LEU A 80 -8.59 3.26 -11.16
C LEU A 80 -7.75 4.51 -10.82
N GLN A 81 -6.48 4.57 -11.23
CA GLN A 81 -5.64 5.77 -11.09
C GLN A 81 -6.09 6.99 -11.91
N THR A 82 -7.08 6.83 -12.79
CA THR A 82 -7.58 7.88 -13.68
C THR A 82 -9.04 8.26 -13.42
N THR A 83 -9.66 7.73 -12.36
CA THR A 83 -11.06 7.99 -11.99
C THR A 83 -11.21 8.81 -10.70
N ALA A 84 -12.45 9.16 -10.39
CA ALA A 84 -12.88 9.77 -9.13
C ALA A 84 -12.53 8.99 -7.85
N TYR A 85 -12.06 7.73 -7.95
CA TYR A 85 -11.42 7.02 -6.82
C TYR A 85 -10.05 7.59 -6.44
N THR A 86 -9.57 8.65 -7.12
CA THR A 86 -8.35 9.38 -6.77
C THR A 86 -8.64 10.84 -6.40
N TRP A 87 -7.70 11.47 -5.71
CA TRP A 87 -7.68 12.92 -5.53
C TRP A 87 -7.17 13.72 -6.75
N GLY A 88 -6.66 13.05 -7.79
CA GLY A 88 -6.13 13.71 -9.01
C GLY A 88 -4.91 14.61 -8.82
N TYR A 89 -4.25 14.56 -7.65
CA TYR A 89 -3.22 15.52 -7.24
C TYR A 89 -2.02 15.59 -8.20
N LYS A 90 -1.48 16.80 -8.34
CA LYS A 90 -0.24 17.08 -9.09
C LYS A 90 0.72 17.91 -8.26
N THR A 91 2.02 17.67 -8.44
CA THR A 91 3.05 18.52 -7.83
C THR A 91 3.06 19.90 -8.50
N CYS A 92 3.70 20.88 -7.86
CA CYS A 92 4.21 22.04 -8.61
C CYS A 92 5.20 21.57 -9.70
N ALA A 93 5.50 22.44 -10.67
CA ALA A 93 6.51 22.16 -11.68
C ALA A 93 7.87 21.80 -11.01
N GLN A 94 8.41 20.64 -11.35
CA GLN A 94 9.68 20.12 -10.83
C GLN A 94 10.86 20.59 -11.70
N LYS A 95 12.06 20.53 -11.11
CA LYS A 95 13.32 20.95 -11.76
C LYS A 95 14.31 19.82 -12.06
N HIS A 96 14.23 18.69 -11.34
CA HIS A 96 15.23 17.62 -11.40
C HIS A 96 14.63 16.22 -11.64
N ALA A 97 13.30 16.09 -11.60
CA ALA A 97 12.54 14.88 -11.88
C ALA A 97 11.26 15.24 -12.66
N CYS A 98 10.53 14.25 -13.19
CA CYS A 98 9.27 14.43 -13.92
C CYS A 98 9.31 15.42 -15.11
N LEU A 99 10.49 15.73 -15.68
CA LEU A 99 10.61 16.68 -16.81
C LEU A 99 9.96 16.14 -18.09
N GLY A 100 9.75 14.82 -18.17
CA GLY A 100 8.95 14.15 -19.20
C GLY A 100 7.43 14.21 -18.98
N SER A 101 6.96 14.94 -17.97
CA SER A 101 5.53 15.13 -17.66
C SER A 101 5.01 16.49 -18.15
N VAL A 102 3.71 16.57 -18.41
CA VAL A 102 3.03 17.79 -18.88
C VAL A 102 3.17 18.89 -17.83
N GLY A 103 3.85 19.98 -18.21
CA GLY A 103 4.18 21.10 -17.32
C GLY A 103 5.25 20.78 -16.26
N ASN A 104 6.03 19.72 -16.43
CA ASN A 104 7.01 19.20 -15.48
C ASN A 104 6.39 18.83 -14.11
N MET A 105 5.08 18.59 -14.05
CA MET A 105 4.37 18.22 -12.83
C MET A 105 4.26 16.70 -12.74
N CYS A 106 4.69 16.10 -11.63
CA CYS A 106 4.41 14.69 -11.36
C CYS A 106 2.92 14.51 -11.04
N SER A 107 2.37 13.35 -11.40
CA SER A 107 1.11 12.86 -10.81
C SER A 107 1.39 12.33 -9.40
N VAL A 108 0.48 12.56 -8.45
CA VAL A 108 0.60 12.05 -7.07
C VAL A 108 -0.66 11.26 -6.74
N VAL A 109 -0.68 10.00 -7.16
CA VAL A 109 -1.85 9.12 -7.03
C VAL A 109 -2.11 8.80 -5.55
N LYS A 110 -3.21 9.34 -4.99
CA LYS A 110 -3.76 9.02 -3.67
C LYS A 110 -5.25 8.68 -3.79
N GLY A 111 -5.71 7.70 -3.01
CA GLY A 111 -7.08 7.20 -3.03
C GLY A 111 -8.07 8.15 -2.37
N LYS A 112 -9.26 8.25 -2.97
CA LYS A 112 -10.43 9.00 -2.50
C LYS A 112 -11.64 8.04 -2.44
N ALA A 113 -11.59 7.13 -1.48
CA ALA A 113 -12.56 6.07 -1.29
C ALA A 113 -12.51 5.55 0.16
N VAL A 114 -13.58 4.91 0.61
CA VAL A 114 -13.55 4.05 1.80
C VAL A 114 -12.57 2.90 1.55
N GLY A 115 -11.49 2.84 2.32
CA GLY A 115 -10.31 1.99 2.08
C GLY A 115 -9.08 2.75 1.57
N GLY A 116 -9.23 4.02 1.18
CA GLY A 116 -8.15 4.92 0.75
C GLY A 116 -7.32 4.35 -0.40
N ASP A 117 -6.00 4.46 -0.29
CA ASP A 117 -5.05 3.91 -1.27
C ASP A 117 -5.26 2.40 -1.51
N THR A 118 -5.76 1.64 -0.53
CA THR A 118 -5.92 0.18 -0.67
C THR A 118 -7.00 -0.24 -1.67
N ALA A 119 -7.92 0.66 -2.02
CA ALA A 119 -8.91 0.47 -3.08
C ALA A 119 -8.30 0.56 -4.50
N ILE A 120 -7.15 1.22 -4.67
CA ILE A 120 -6.59 1.60 -6.00
C ILE A 120 -5.12 1.21 -6.23
N ASN A 121 -4.39 0.77 -5.20
CA ASN A 121 -2.95 0.50 -5.30
C ASN A 121 -2.62 -0.87 -5.94
N ASP A 122 -1.34 -1.14 -6.15
CA ASP A 122 -0.79 -2.41 -6.66
C ASP A 122 -1.02 -3.63 -5.74
N MET A 123 -1.74 -3.48 -4.62
CA MET A 123 -1.96 -4.50 -3.57
C MET A 123 -0.68 -5.03 -2.89
N LEU A 124 0.51 -4.57 -3.30
CA LEU A 124 1.81 -4.98 -2.77
C LEU A 124 1.89 -4.88 -1.24
N TYR A 125 2.19 -6.01 -0.61
CA TYR A 125 2.43 -6.13 0.81
C TYR A 125 3.94 -6.24 1.09
N THR A 126 4.45 -5.26 1.83
CA THR A 126 5.86 -5.14 2.25
C THR A 126 5.89 -4.57 3.66
N ARG A 127 6.57 -5.24 4.60
CA ARG A 127 6.70 -4.74 5.99
C ARG A 127 7.63 -3.54 6.13
N GLY A 128 8.55 -3.35 5.18
CA GLY A 128 9.75 -2.55 5.42
C GLY A 128 10.88 -3.38 6.01
N HIS A 129 12.05 -2.76 6.13
CA HIS A 129 13.24 -3.38 6.68
C HIS A 129 13.32 -3.12 8.20
N PRO A 130 13.81 -4.04 9.04
CA PRO A 130 13.97 -3.80 10.49
C PRO A 130 14.67 -2.46 10.80
N ARG A 131 15.74 -2.17 10.04
CA ARG A 131 16.52 -0.92 10.14
C ARG A 131 15.69 0.36 9.98
N ASP A 132 14.58 0.35 9.23
CA ASP A 132 13.71 1.53 9.09
C ASP A 132 13.16 1.99 10.44
N TYR A 133 12.67 1.05 11.23
CA TYR A 133 12.05 1.25 12.54
C TYR A 133 13.10 1.56 13.60
N ASP A 134 14.26 0.91 13.51
CA ASP A 134 15.39 1.24 14.38
C ASP A 134 15.96 2.64 14.09
N LEU A 135 15.88 3.12 12.84
CA LEU A 135 16.18 4.52 12.50
C LEU A 135 15.15 5.50 13.10
N TRP A 136 13.87 5.12 13.20
CA TRP A 136 12.88 5.92 13.95
C TRP A 136 13.26 6.00 15.43
N ALA A 137 13.64 4.86 16.03
CA ALA A 137 14.12 4.81 17.41
C ALA A 137 15.44 5.57 17.60
N ASP A 138 16.35 5.60 16.63
CA ASP A 138 17.57 6.41 16.65
C ASP A 138 17.25 7.92 16.69
N THR A 139 16.16 8.36 16.04
CA THR A 139 15.67 9.76 16.19
C THR A 139 14.98 10.07 17.52
N GLY A 140 14.93 9.11 18.44
CA GLY A 140 14.40 9.27 19.81
C GLY A 140 13.07 8.56 20.07
N MET A 141 12.40 8.02 19.04
CA MET A 141 11.09 7.37 19.17
C MET A 141 11.24 5.92 19.63
N LYS A 142 11.76 5.72 20.86
CA LYS A 142 12.20 4.41 21.35
C LYS A 142 11.09 3.37 21.44
N GLY A 143 9.84 3.79 21.63
CA GLY A 143 8.69 2.90 21.51
C GLY A 143 8.48 2.29 20.12
N TRP A 144 9.19 2.74 19.07
CA TRP A 144 8.94 2.40 17.66
C TRP A 144 10.07 1.66 16.93
N CYS A 145 11.04 1.05 17.65
CA CYS A 145 12.01 0.12 17.06
C CYS A 145 11.36 -1.16 16.50
N TRP A 146 12.11 -1.96 15.72
CA TRP A 146 11.59 -3.15 15.04
C TRP A 146 10.89 -4.13 15.99
N ASP A 147 11.51 -4.49 17.11
CA ASP A 147 10.97 -5.44 18.08
C ASP A 147 9.63 -4.98 18.67
N ASN A 148 9.42 -3.66 18.77
CA ASN A 148 8.18 -3.06 19.26
C ASN A 148 7.09 -2.93 18.18
N VAL A 149 7.42 -3.04 16.88
CA VAL A 149 6.44 -2.95 15.78
C VAL A 149 6.10 -4.30 15.14
N LEU A 150 7.02 -5.26 15.16
CA LEU A 150 6.85 -6.62 14.64
C LEU A 150 5.60 -7.36 15.18
N PRO A 151 5.19 -7.20 16.46
CA PRO A 151 3.95 -7.82 16.94
C PRO A 151 2.70 -7.37 16.17
N TYR A 152 2.58 -6.10 15.81
CA TYR A 152 1.44 -5.60 15.03
C TYR A 152 1.50 -6.10 13.57
N PHE A 153 2.69 -6.15 12.97
CA PHE A 153 2.88 -6.76 11.65
C PHE A 153 2.44 -8.22 11.62
N LYS A 154 2.74 -9.00 12.67
CA LYS A 154 2.24 -10.38 12.79
C LYS A 154 0.72 -10.39 13.01
N ASN A 155 0.20 -9.65 13.99
CA ASN A 155 -1.22 -9.68 14.36
C ASN A 155 -2.18 -9.26 13.24
N MET A 156 -1.75 -8.44 12.28
CA MET A 156 -2.60 -8.03 11.15
C MET A 156 -2.62 -9.03 9.98
N GLU A 157 -1.69 -9.99 9.91
CA GLU A 157 -1.49 -10.89 8.76
C GLU A 157 -2.25 -12.21 8.83
N ASP A 158 -2.81 -12.62 7.69
CA ASP A 158 -3.18 -14.00 7.39
C ASP A 158 -2.43 -14.46 6.12
N ALA A 159 -1.19 -14.91 6.30
CA ALA A 159 -0.22 -15.05 5.22
C ALA A 159 -0.32 -16.38 4.46
N CYS A 160 -1.23 -16.49 3.49
CA CYS A 160 -1.35 -17.64 2.60
C CYS A 160 -0.37 -17.59 1.41
N VAL A 161 0.95 -17.55 1.72
CA VAL A 161 2.04 -17.45 0.74
C VAL A 161 2.94 -18.69 0.68
N GLU A 162 3.43 -19.01 -0.51
CA GLU A 162 4.51 -19.96 -0.83
C GLU A 162 5.86 -19.46 -0.25
N ASP A 163 6.79 -20.40 -0.03
CA ASP A 163 8.16 -20.19 0.48
C ASP A 163 8.29 -19.36 1.78
N MET A 164 7.20 -19.25 2.54
CA MET A 164 7.12 -18.52 3.80
C MET A 164 8.21 -18.91 4.82
N ASP A 165 8.92 -17.92 5.40
CA ASP A 165 9.61 -18.15 6.68
C ASP A 165 8.59 -18.19 7.84
N ARG A 166 8.15 -19.40 8.18
CA ARG A 166 7.15 -19.67 9.22
C ARG A 166 7.48 -19.11 10.62
N LYS A 167 8.72 -18.67 10.89
CA LYS A 167 9.09 -18.02 12.17
C LYS A 167 8.77 -16.52 12.21
N PHE A 168 8.80 -15.87 11.04
CA PHE A 168 8.62 -14.42 10.91
C PHE A 168 7.20 -14.01 10.51
N ARG A 169 6.41 -14.92 9.96
CA ARG A 169 5.09 -14.68 9.33
C ARG A 169 3.95 -15.20 10.23
N HIS A 170 2.68 -14.84 9.97
CA HIS A 170 1.53 -15.19 10.83
C HIS A 170 0.26 -15.59 10.03
N TYR A 171 -0.72 -16.18 10.72
CA TYR A 171 -1.99 -16.65 10.16
C TYR A 171 -3.17 -16.18 11.02
N GLY A 172 -4.32 -15.90 10.41
CA GLY A 172 -5.57 -15.54 11.09
C GLY A 172 -5.80 -14.04 11.35
N GLY A 173 -4.88 -13.15 10.95
CA GLY A 173 -5.12 -11.70 10.94
C GLY A 173 -6.14 -11.24 9.89
N PRO A 174 -6.63 -9.98 9.96
CA PRO A 174 -7.58 -9.43 9.00
C PRO A 174 -7.05 -9.32 7.56
N ILE A 175 -5.75 -9.06 7.37
CA ILE A 175 -5.13 -8.88 6.05
C ILE A 175 -4.66 -10.24 5.51
N HIS A 176 -5.54 -10.89 4.76
CA HIS A 176 -5.20 -12.05 3.94
C HIS A 176 -4.16 -11.68 2.87
N LEU A 177 -3.14 -12.51 2.69
CA LEU A 177 -2.08 -12.36 1.70
C LEU A 177 -1.97 -13.59 0.81
N GLU A 178 -1.78 -13.38 -0.48
CA GLU A 178 -1.50 -14.42 -1.48
C GLU A 178 -0.23 -14.03 -2.27
N ASN A 179 0.41 -14.97 -2.95
CA ASN A 179 1.41 -14.63 -3.97
C ASN A 179 0.72 -14.20 -5.27
N LEU A 180 1.17 -13.09 -5.83
CA LEU A 180 0.85 -12.69 -7.18
C LEU A 180 1.64 -13.57 -8.16
N TYR A 181 1.02 -14.65 -8.64
CA TYR A 181 1.66 -15.55 -9.60
C TYR A 181 1.99 -14.81 -10.91
N PRO A 182 3.21 -14.98 -11.47
CA PRO A 182 3.60 -14.36 -12.73
C PRO A 182 2.66 -14.76 -13.87
N SER A 183 2.19 -13.79 -14.65
CA SER A 183 1.45 -14.06 -15.90
C SER A 183 2.35 -14.56 -17.04
N ASP A 184 3.66 -14.43 -16.89
CA ASP A 184 4.67 -15.07 -17.74
C ASP A 184 5.73 -15.78 -16.87
N ARG A 185 5.48 -17.06 -16.57
CA ARG A 185 6.36 -17.88 -15.71
C ARG A 185 7.76 -18.05 -16.33
N ILE A 186 7.85 -18.17 -17.66
CA ILE A 186 9.12 -18.30 -18.38
C ILE A 186 10.00 -17.07 -18.15
N LEU A 187 9.40 -15.87 -18.27
CA LEU A 187 10.09 -14.62 -18.00
C LEU A 187 10.54 -14.52 -16.53
N ALA A 188 9.66 -14.86 -15.58
CA ALA A 188 9.97 -14.81 -14.16
C ALA A 188 11.09 -15.80 -13.77
N GLU A 189 11.05 -17.04 -14.27
CA GLU A 189 12.11 -18.03 -14.04
C GLU A 189 13.47 -17.56 -14.58
N HIS A 190 13.49 -16.90 -15.75
CA HIS A 190 14.73 -16.35 -16.31
C HIS A 190 15.25 -15.15 -15.51
N PHE A 191 14.38 -14.29 -14.99
CA PHE A 191 14.76 -13.24 -14.06
C PHE A 191 15.34 -13.81 -12.75
N LEU A 192 14.74 -14.86 -12.17
CA LEU A 192 15.27 -15.52 -10.97
C LEU A 192 16.65 -16.14 -11.24
N LYS A 193 16.83 -16.83 -12.38
CA LYS A 193 18.12 -17.38 -12.84
C LYS A 193 19.16 -16.26 -13.04
N ALA A 194 18.77 -15.14 -13.66
CA ALA A 194 19.65 -13.99 -13.88
C ALA A 194 20.02 -13.26 -12.57
N GLY A 195 19.13 -13.25 -11.58
CA GLY A 195 19.41 -12.81 -10.22
C GLY A 195 20.52 -13.65 -9.59
N LEU A 196 20.38 -14.99 -9.62
CA LEU A 196 21.39 -15.92 -9.10
C LEU A 196 22.74 -15.77 -9.84
N GLU A 197 22.72 -15.65 -11.18
CA GLU A 197 23.90 -15.33 -12.01
C GLU A 197 24.56 -13.98 -11.62
N SER A 198 23.80 -13.07 -11.01
CA SER A 198 24.24 -11.75 -10.54
C SER A 198 24.54 -11.68 -9.02
N GLY A 199 24.45 -12.81 -8.29
CA GLY A 199 24.67 -12.87 -6.84
C GLY A 199 23.48 -12.39 -5.99
N LEU A 200 22.25 -12.48 -6.49
CA LEU A 200 21.00 -12.24 -5.76
C LEU A 200 20.26 -13.55 -5.50
N GLU A 201 19.81 -13.77 -4.26
CA GLU A 201 19.08 -14.99 -3.87
C GLU A 201 17.55 -14.87 -4.08
N ARG A 202 16.83 -16.01 -3.97
CA ARG A 202 15.35 -16.04 -3.91
C ARG A 202 14.92 -15.89 -2.45
N ILE A 203 14.12 -14.86 -2.13
CA ILE A 203 13.80 -14.48 -0.74
C ILE A 203 12.29 -14.29 -0.47
N ASP A 204 11.87 -14.63 0.75
CA ASP A 204 10.70 -14.01 1.39
C ASP A 204 11.16 -12.67 2.00
N TYR A 205 10.98 -11.58 1.25
CA TYR A 205 11.39 -10.23 1.64
C TYR A 205 10.59 -9.65 2.83
N ASN A 206 9.61 -10.38 3.37
CA ASN A 206 8.92 -10.08 4.63
C ASN A 206 9.33 -11.05 5.77
N GLY A 207 10.25 -11.97 5.48
CA GLY A 207 10.78 -13.00 6.38
C GLY A 207 12.09 -12.57 7.06
N LYS A 208 13.16 -13.35 6.87
CA LYS A 208 14.49 -13.10 7.46
C LYS A 208 15.46 -12.33 6.55
N GLU A 209 15.47 -12.62 5.25
CA GLU A 209 16.46 -12.09 4.30
C GLU A 209 15.86 -10.99 3.42
N HIS A 210 16.56 -9.86 3.27
CA HIS A 210 16.02 -8.65 2.62
C HIS A 210 16.68 -8.26 1.30
N LEU A 211 17.75 -8.94 0.88
CA LEU A 211 18.44 -8.70 -0.40
C LEU A 211 18.28 -9.89 -1.33
N GLY A 212 17.70 -9.65 -2.51
CA GLY A 212 17.35 -10.72 -3.45
C GLY A 212 16.15 -10.39 -4.34
N LEU A 213 15.58 -11.44 -4.95
CA LEU A 213 14.36 -11.40 -5.75
C LEU A 213 13.27 -12.27 -5.09
N GLY A 214 12.01 -11.87 -5.17
CA GLY A 214 10.88 -12.62 -4.61
C GLY A 214 9.64 -12.59 -5.49
N LEU A 215 8.76 -13.56 -5.28
CA LEU A 215 7.38 -13.50 -5.79
C LEU A 215 6.64 -12.38 -5.05
N PRO A 216 5.92 -11.47 -5.72
CA PRO A 216 5.22 -10.39 -5.04
C PRO A 216 4.12 -10.95 -4.13
N GLN A 217 4.11 -10.53 -2.87
CA GLN A 217 3.03 -10.83 -1.92
C GLN A 217 2.03 -9.69 -1.97
N VAL A 218 0.73 -10.01 -2.04
CA VAL A 218 -0.34 -9.02 -2.27
C VAL A 218 -1.53 -9.22 -1.33
N ILE A 219 -2.21 -8.11 -1.00
CA ILE A 219 -3.48 -8.10 -0.27
C ILE A 219 -4.65 -8.53 -1.16
N THR A 220 -4.61 -9.77 -1.65
CA THR A 220 -5.74 -10.39 -2.34
C THR A 220 -6.36 -11.52 -1.51
N LYS A 221 -7.57 -11.94 -1.88
CA LYS A 221 -8.23 -13.12 -1.34
C LYS A 221 -9.02 -13.82 -2.44
N HIS A 222 -8.61 -15.05 -2.74
CA HIS A 222 -9.00 -15.77 -3.96
C HIS A 222 -8.78 -14.91 -5.22
N GLY A 223 -7.60 -14.28 -5.33
CA GLY A 223 -7.20 -13.47 -6.49
C GLY A 223 -7.98 -12.17 -6.71
N LYS A 224 -8.83 -11.76 -5.75
CA LYS A 224 -9.53 -10.47 -5.72
C LYS A 224 -8.85 -9.51 -4.74
N ARG A 225 -8.83 -8.20 -5.02
CA ARG A 225 -8.38 -7.16 -4.07
C ARG A 225 -9.09 -7.28 -2.73
N HIS A 226 -8.33 -7.45 -1.66
CA HIS A 226 -8.77 -7.54 -0.27
C HIS A 226 -8.33 -6.29 0.51
N SER A 227 -8.94 -5.15 0.12
CA SER A 227 -8.72 -3.82 0.71
C SER A 227 -8.91 -3.78 2.22
N VAL A 228 -8.43 -2.71 2.87
CA VAL A 228 -8.70 -2.47 4.30
C VAL A 228 -10.21 -2.34 4.57
N ALA A 229 -11.00 -1.84 3.62
CA ALA A 229 -12.46 -1.80 3.75
C ALA A 229 -13.09 -3.21 3.81
N LYS A 230 -12.48 -4.22 3.16
CA LYS A 230 -12.92 -5.63 3.22
C LYS A 230 -12.33 -6.38 4.41
N ALA A 231 -11.09 -6.09 4.79
CA ALA A 231 -10.38 -6.73 5.88
C ALA A 231 -10.84 -6.23 7.28
N TYR A 232 -10.94 -4.92 7.47
CA TYR A 232 -11.24 -4.29 8.76
C TYR A 232 -12.69 -3.82 8.89
N LEU A 233 -13.27 -3.16 7.89
CA LEU A 233 -14.62 -2.58 8.01
C LEU A 233 -15.76 -3.58 7.75
N LYS A 234 -15.68 -4.39 6.68
CA LYS A 234 -16.74 -5.34 6.30
C LYS A 234 -17.14 -6.35 7.40
N PRO A 235 -16.22 -6.87 8.26
CA PRO A 235 -16.60 -7.77 9.35
C PRO A 235 -17.33 -7.08 10.52
N ILE A 236 -17.26 -5.75 10.63
CA ILE A 236 -17.74 -4.98 11.79
C ILE A 236 -18.90 -4.03 11.45
N LYS A 237 -19.31 -3.95 10.18
CA LYS A 237 -20.32 -3.02 9.65
C LYS A 237 -21.64 -2.94 10.44
N ASP A 238 -21.97 -3.98 11.21
CA ASP A 238 -23.23 -4.10 11.94
C ASP A 238 -23.11 -3.62 13.41
N ARG A 239 -21.89 -3.28 13.89
CA ARG A 239 -21.63 -2.72 15.25
C ARG A 239 -22.39 -1.40 15.44
N LYS A 240 -23.21 -1.31 16.49
CA LYS A 240 -24.09 -0.15 16.74
C LYS A 240 -23.38 1.08 17.33
N ASN A 241 -22.13 0.93 17.73
CA ASN A 241 -21.26 1.99 18.24
C ASN A 241 -20.27 2.54 17.19
N LEU A 242 -20.30 2.02 15.95
CA LEU A 242 -19.51 2.52 14.83
C LEU A 242 -20.41 3.16 13.78
N GLU A 243 -20.06 4.36 13.33
CA GLU A 243 -20.74 5.07 12.26
C GLU A 243 -19.73 5.46 11.17
N LEU A 244 -20.07 5.20 9.91
CA LEU A 244 -19.27 5.58 8.74
C LEU A 244 -20.09 6.49 7.83
N SER A 245 -19.54 7.66 7.54
CA SER A 245 -20.13 8.65 6.64
C SER A 245 -19.22 8.85 5.43
N PRO A 246 -19.49 8.21 4.28
CA PRO A 246 -18.80 8.48 3.01
C PRO A 246 -19.32 9.78 2.38
N TYR A 247 -18.60 10.29 1.37
CA TYR A 247 -18.82 11.62 0.76
C TYR A 247 -18.82 12.78 1.77
N SER A 248 -18.12 12.63 2.90
CA SER A 248 -18.00 13.59 4.00
C SER A 248 -16.57 14.13 4.11
N GLN A 249 -16.32 15.27 3.46
CA GLN A 249 -15.01 15.93 3.55
C GLN A 249 -14.95 16.83 4.79
N VAL A 250 -14.04 16.51 5.72
CA VAL A 250 -13.70 17.39 6.85
C VAL A 250 -12.92 18.60 6.35
N ILE A 251 -13.27 19.79 6.85
CA ILE A 251 -12.70 21.06 6.41
C ILE A 251 -11.99 21.83 7.53
N GLU A 252 -12.34 21.57 8.80
CA GLU A 252 -11.77 22.24 9.98
C GLU A 252 -11.82 21.31 11.20
N VAL A 253 -10.76 21.29 12.00
CA VAL A 253 -10.75 20.72 13.36
C VAL A 253 -11.06 21.84 14.34
N LEU A 254 -12.14 21.67 15.11
CA LEU A 254 -12.60 22.68 16.05
C LEU A 254 -11.75 22.63 17.32
N VAL A 255 -10.83 23.59 17.46
CA VAL A 255 -9.94 23.73 18.62
C VAL A 255 -10.33 24.94 19.45
N SER A 256 -10.45 24.74 20.76
CA SER A 256 -10.65 25.81 21.75
C SER A 256 -9.43 26.72 21.79
N PRO A 257 -9.53 28.04 21.48
CA PRO A 257 -8.37 28.93 21.51
C PRO A 257 -7.82 29.13 22.94
N ILE A 258 -8.65 28.88 23.96
CA ILE A 258 -8.33 29.05 25.39
C ILE A 258 -7.73 27.77 26.00
N THR A 259 -8.42 26.63 25.88
CA THR A 259 -7.98 25.36 26.48
C THR A 259 -7.06 24.53 25.58
N LYS A 260 -6.91 24.94 24.31
CA LYS A 260 -6.19 24.22 23.25
C LYS A 260 -6.65 22.79 23.04
N GLU A 261 -7.88 22.46 23.44
CA GLU A 261 -8.52 21.16 23.18
C GLU A 261 -9.22 21.15 21.82
N ALA A 262 -8.92 20.13 21.00
CA ALA A 262 -9.81 19.73 19.92
C ALA A 262 -11.09 19.10 20.50
N HIS A 263 -12.26 19.58 20.08
CA HIS A 263 -13.55 19.18 20.63
C HIS A 263 -14.57 18.75 19.56
N GLY A 264 -14.15 18.64 18.31
CA GLY A 264 -14.99 18.25 17.18
C GLY A 264 -14.38 18.63 15.84
N VAL A 265 -15.17 18.46 14.78
CA VAL A 265 -14.80 18.86 13.41
C VAL A 265 -15.98 19.49 12.68
N THR A 266 -15.68 20.41 11.77
CA THR A 266 -16.61 20.87 10.73
C THR A 266 -16.36 20.04 9.47
N TYR A 267 -17.42 19.51 8.88
CA TYR A 267 -17.35 18.72 7.65
C TYR A 267 -18.51 19.04 6.71
N VAL A 268 -18.38 18.63 5.45
CA VAL A 268 -19.40 18.84 4.42
C VAL A 268 -19.79 17.50 3.81
N HIS A 269 -21.09 17.22 3.83
CA HIS A 269 -21.73 16.00 3.32
C HIS A 269 -22.94 16.38 2.48
N ASP A 270 -23.08 15.84 1.27
CA ASP A 270 -24.16 16.12 0.31
C ASP A 270 -24.60 17.60 0.27
N GLY A 271 -23.60 18.46 0.01
CA GLY A 271 -23.75 19.91 -0.16
C GLY A 271 -23.86 20.74 1.13
N LYS A 272 -23.95 20.11 2.31
CA LYS A 272 -24.30 20.81 3.57
C LYS A 272 -23.18 20.74 4.59
N VAL A 273 -22.97 21.85 5.30
CA VAL A 273 -22.07 21.91 6.46
C VAL A 273 -22.70 21.23 7.66
N PHE A 274 -21.94 20.36 8.32
CA PHE A 274 -22.28 19.68 9.57
C PHE A 274 -21.15 19.87 10.59
N ILE A 275 -21.47 19.68 11.86
CA ILE A 275 -20.51 19.60 12.96
C ILE A 275 -20.77 18.32 13.74
N ALA A 276 -19.70 17.59 14.05
CA ALA A 276 -19.70 16.48 15.00
C ALA A 276 -18.74 16.80 16.16
N LYS A 277 -19.12 16.45 17.40
CA LYS A 277 -18.30 16.68 18.60
C LYS A 277 -17.57 15.42 19.05
N ALA A 278 -16.34 15.57 19.52
CA ALA A 278 -15.56 14.51 20.16
C ALA A 278 -15.50 14.75 21.68
N THR A 279 -15.96 13.78 22.48
CA THR A 279 -15.85 13.87 23.95
C THR A 279 -14.44 13.49 24.43
N LYS A 280 -13.79 12.52 23.75
CA LYS A 280 -12.43 12.05 24.05
C LYS A 280 -11.40 12.69 23.13
N GLU A 281 -11.33 12.30 21.86
CA GLU A 281 -10.31 12.77 20.90
C GLU A 281 -10.81 12.88 19.45
N VAL A 282 -10.19 13.79 18.70
CA VAL A 282 -10.19 13.78 17.22
C VAL A 282 -8.88 13.13 16.75
N ILE A 283 -8.97 12.18 15.83
CA ILE A 283 -7.83 11.44 15.29
C ILE A 283 -7.78 11.66 13.77
N LEU A 284 -6.71 12.29 13.28
CA LEU A 284 -6.51 12.53 11.86
C LEU A 284 -5.85 11.32 11.20
N ALA A 285 -6.51 10.78 10.17
CA ALA A 285 -6.07 9.66 9.35
C ALA A 285 -6.34 9.93 7.85
N ALA A 286 -6.31 11.20 7.44
CA ALA A 286 -6.67 11.66 6.10
C ALA A 286 -5.53 11.45 5.06
N GLY A 287 -4.39 10.94 5.50
CA GLY A 287 -3.22 10.63 4.70
C GLY A 287 -2.30 11.83 4.52
N ALA A 288 -1.04 11.53 4.15
CA ALA A 288 0.09 12.47 4.19
C ALA A 288 0.04 13.71 3.27
N ILE A 289 -1.07 13.96 2.58
CA ILE A 289 -1.32 15.19 1.82
C ILE A 289 -2.46 16.00 2.46
N ASN A 290 -3.56 15.34 2.85
CA ASN A 290 -4.76 16.00 3.36
C ASN A 290 -4.63 16.36 4.85
N THR A 291 -4.02 15.47 5.64
CA THR A 291 -3.75 15.70 7.07
C THR A 291 -2.96 17.00 7.35
N PRO A 292 -1.82 17.29 6.69
CA PRO A 292 -1.13 18.56 6.89
C PRO A 292 -1.92 19.77 6.36
N GLN A 293 -2.71 19.62 5.29
CA GLN A 293 -3.60 20.68 4.80
C GLN A 293 -4.66 21.02 5.85
N LEU A 294 -5.38 20.02 6.37
CA LEU A 294 -6.41 20.19 7.39
C LEU A 294 -5.85 20.78 8.68
N LEU A 295 -4.67 20.34 9.13
CA LEU A 295 -3.98 20.95 10.27
C LEU A 295 -3.75 22.46 10.02
N MET A 296 -3.19 22.84 8.86
CA MET A 296 -2.95 24.26 8.54
C MET A 296 -4.25 25.06 8.43
N LEU A 297 -5.31 24.53 7.81
CA LEU A 297 -6.63 25.18 7.77
C LEU A 297 -7.21 25.38 9.18
N SER A 298 -6.94 24.45 10.10
CA SER A 298 -7.34 24.50 11.53
C SER A 298 -6.39 25.35 12.39
N GLY A 299 -5.54 26.18 11.78
CA GLY A 299 -4.59 27.05 12.47
C GLY A 299 -3.38 26.34 13.10
N ILE A 300 -3.11 25.08 12.76
CA ILE A 300 -1.99 24.29 13.27
C ILE A 300 -0.93 24.18 12.17
N GLY A 301 0.13 24.96 12.29
CA GLY A 301 1.12 25.12 11.23
C GLY A 301 2.01 26.33 11.47
N ARG A 302 2.94 26.61 10.55
CA ARG A 302 3.92 27.68 10.78
C ARG A 302 3.22 29.02 10.82
N LYS A 303 3.36 29.76 11.92
CA LYS A 303 2.67 31.03 12.18
C LYS A 303 2.70 31.98 10.99
N SER A 304 3.88 32.20 10.39
CA SER A 304 4.05 33.08 9.21
C SER A 304 3.32 32.61 7.95
N ASP A 305 3.13 31.30 7.78
CA ASP A 305 2.40 30.74 6.63
C ASP A 305 0.89 30.89 6.85
N LEU A 306 0.41 30.72 8.09
CA LEU A 306 -1.00 30.88 8.47
C LEU A 306 -1.45 32.35 8.38
N GLU A 307 -0.66 33.26 8.96
CA GLU A 307 -0.94 34.70 8.94
C GLU A 307 -0.97 35.28 7.52
N HIS A 308 -0.21 34.70 6.57
CA HIS A 308 -0.25 35.07 5.16
C HIS A 308 -1.62 34.79 4.51
N PHE A 309 -2.30 33.72 4.92
CA PHE A 309 -3.65 33.36 4.48
C PHE A 309 -4.75 33.93 5.40
N GLY A 310 -4.40 34.74 6.41
CA GLY A 310 -5.36 35.29 7.38
C GLY A 310 -5.88 34.29 8.42
N ILE A 311 -5.28 33.10 8.50
CA ILE A 311 -5.67 32.04 9.45
C ILE A 311 -5.06 32.35 10.82
N HIS A 312 -5.87 32.27 11.88
CA HIS A 312 -5.40 32.50 13.25
C HIS A 312 -4.51 31.34 13.75
N PRO A 313 -3.26 31.58 14.18
CA PRO A 313 -2.38 30.51 14.66
C PRO A 313 -2.84 29.92 16.01
N VAL A 314 -3.31 28.67 15.97
CA VAL A 314 -3.62 27.86 17.15
C VAL A 314 -2.33 27.29 17.77
N ALA A 315 -1.42 26.75 16.93
CA ALA A 315 -0.12 26.24 17.35
C ALA A 315 0.93 26.41 16.22
N ASP A 316 2.09 26.98 16.55
CA ASP A 316 3.18 27.25 15.59
C ASP A 316 4.06 26.00 15.39
N LEU A 317 3.66 25.15 14.45
CA LEU A 317 4.32 23.86 14.17
C LEU A 317 4.83 23.76 12.73
N ALA A 318 5.87 22.95 12.52
CA ALA A 318 6.47 22.72 11.20
C ALA A 318 5.66 21.78 10.27
N VAL A 319 4.33 21.91 10.29
CA VAL A 319 3.41 21.13 9.44
C VAL A 319 3.79 21.28 7.96
N GLY A 320 3.75 20.16 7.25
CA GLY A 320 4.12 20.04 5.84
C GLY A 320 5.63 20.06 5.54
N LYS A 321 6.53 20.28 6.51
CA LYS A 321 7.96 20.56 6.22
C LYS A 321 8.87 19.37 5.92
N SER A 322 8.42 18.14 6.18
CA SER A 322 9.28 16.96 6.10
C SER A 322 8.78 15.91 5.10
N LEU A 323 8.19 16.36 3.99
CA LEU A 323 7.76 15.49 2.90
C LEU A 323 8.92 14.62 2.40
N LYS A 324 8.72 13.30 2.45
CA LYS A 324 9.50 12.30 1.74
C LYS A 324 8.56 11.46 0.87
N ASP A 325 8.93 11.21 -0.38
CA ASP A 325 8.25 10.29 -1.31
C ASP A 325 9.33 9.60 -2.13
N GLN A 326 9.12 8.32 -2.46
CA GLN A 326 10.05 7.53 -3.26
C GLN A 326 9.99 7.95 -4.73
N VAL A 327 11.12 7.81 -5.42
CA VAL A 327 11.27 8.17 -6.83
C VAL A 327 11.53 6.91 -7.65
N SER A 328 10.66 6.63 -8.62
CA SER A 328 10.83 5.54 -9.58
C SER A 328 11.39 6.05 -10.89
N PHE A 329 12.47 5.44 -11.40
CA PHE A 329 12.84 5.53 -12.81
C PHE A 329 12.11 4.44 -13.60
N VAL A 330 11.32 4.85 -14.61
CA VAL A 330 10.47 3.94 -15.40
C VAL A 330 10.95 3.77 -16.86
N GLY A 331 12.14 4.28 -17.19
CA GLY A 331 12.67 4.30 -18.56
C GLY A 331 13.22 2.97 -19.09
N LEU A 332 13.50 1.97 -18.23
CA LEU A 332 14.04 0.68 -18.68
C LEU A 332 12.97 -0.25 -19.25
N ASN A 333 12.94 -0.34 -20.57
CA ASN A 333 11.99 -1.15 -21.34
C ASN A 333 12.77 -2.13 -22.23
N PHE A 334 12.32 -3.38 -22.27
CA PHE A 334 12.99 -4.47 -22.98
C PHE A 334 12.00 -5.27 -23.82
N VAL A 335 12.48 -5.76 -24.97
CA VAL A 335 11.80 -6.77 -25.80
C VAL A 335 12.54 -8.11 -25.70
N TYR A 336 11.82 -9.21 -25.86
CA TYR A 336 12.36 -10.57 -25.86
C TYR A 336 11.62 -11.43 -26.89
N ASP A 337 12.14 -12.62 -27.21
CA ASP A 337 11.50 -13.57 -28.11
C ASP A 337 10.82 -14.70 -27.31
N PRO A 338 9.49 -14.64 -27.08
CA PRO A 338 8.76 -15.68 -26.35
C PRO A 338 8.55 -16.96 -27.17
N LEU A 339 8.88 -16.99 -28.47
CA LEU A 339 8.77 -18.18 -29.32
C LEU A 339 10.06 -19.00 -29.34
N HIS A 340 11.22 -18.37 -29.16
CA HIS A 340 12.53 -19.04 -29.11
C HIS A 340 12.52 -20.25 -28.17
N GLU A 341 12.06 -20.06 -26.92
CA GLU A 341 12.02 -21.14 -25.95
C GLU A 341 10.74 -21.99 -26.05
N LYS A 342 9.58 -21.42 -26.41
CA LYS A 342 8.35 -22.21 -26.58
C LYS A 342 8.47 -23.26 -27.69
N HIS A 343 9.10 -22.93 -28.81
CA HIS A 343 9.44 -23.91 -29.84
C HIS A 343 10.50 -24.91 -29.34
N ALA A 344 11.52 -24.48 -28.61
CA ALA A 344 12.52 -25.40 -28.05
C ALA A 344 11.91 -26.42 -27.08
N ILE A 345 10.95 -26.00 -26.25
CA ILE A 345 10.20 -26.88 -25.33
C ILE A 345 9.25 -27.80 -26.12
N GLN A 346 8.46 -27.26 -27.07
CA GLN A 346 7.54 -28.05 -27.90
C GLN A 346 8.24 -29.09 -28.78
N HIS A 347 9.48 -28.85 -29.17
CA HIS A 347 10.31 -29.80 -29.94
C HIS A 347 11.28 -30.63 -29.08
N GLY A 348 11.17 -30.58 -27.74
CA GLY A 348 11.99 -31.41 -26.83
C GLY A 348 13.48 -31.06 -26.79
N ILE A 349 13.86 -29.88 -27.28
CA ILE A 349 15.23 -29.34 -27.27
C ILE A 349 15.57 -28.76 -25.87
N LEU A 350 14.56 -28.33 -25.13
CA LEU A 350 14.68 -27.78 -23.76
C LEU A 350 13.64 -28.42 -22.82
N THR A 351 14.12 -29.05 -21.75
CA THR A 351 13.29 -29.53 -20.65
C THR A 351 13.11 -28.45 -19.59
N VAL A 352 11.86 -28.06 -19.32
CA VAL A 352 11.53 -27.25 -18.15
C VAL A 352 11.54 -28.16 -16.92
N GLN A 353 12.49 -27.94 -16.01
CA GLN A 353 12.35 -28.45 -14.63
C GLN A 353 11.21 -27.70 -13.96
N THR A 354 10.06 -28.35 -13.78
CA THR A 354 8.88 -27.78 -13.13
C THR A 354 9.01 -27.79 -11.60
N ASP A 355 10.17 -27.38 -11.08
CA ASP A 355 10.49 -27.34 -9.65
C ASP A 355 9.89 -26.09 -8.97
N LEU A 356 8.57 -25.95 -9.15
CA LEU A 356 7.68 -25.13 -8.33
C LEU A 356 6.74 -26.01 -7.49
N THR A 357 7.04 -27.31 -7.37
CA THR A 357 6.34 -28.27 -6.52
C THR A 357 7.32 -29.20 -5.82
N SER A 358 7.24 -29.25 -4.49
CA SER A 358 7.84 -30.25 -3.59
C SER A 358 9.34 -30.55 -3.74
N GLN A 359 10.16 -29.90 -2.91
CA GLN A 359 11.17 -30.67 -2.17
C GLN A 359 10.41 -31.50 -1.11
N SER A 360 10.08 -32.75 -1.45
CA SER A 360 9.43 -33.67 -0.51
C SER A 360 10.42 -34.18 0.53
N VAL A 361 10.01 -34.12 1.81
CA VAL A 361 10.69 -34.78 2.92
C VAL A 361 10.89 -36.27 2.60
N GLY A 362 12.06 -36.81 2.90
CA GLY A 362 12.35 -38.23 2.69
C GLY A 362 11.68 -39.12 3.74
N GLU A 363 10.81 -40.03 3.30
CA GLU A 363 10.32 -41.15 4.10
C GLU A 363 10.81 -42.47 3.50
N GLY A 364 11.29 -43.37 4.36
CA GLY A 364 11.88 -44.65 3.93
C GLY A 364 10.81 -45.68 3.55
N GLN A 365 10.94 -46.27 2.36
CA GLN A 365 10.08 -47.39 1.95
C GLN A 365 10.55 -48.70 2.59
N SER A 366 9.66 -49.32 3.36
CA SER A 366 9.82 -50.70 3.83
C SER A 366 9.54 -51.69 2.68
N SER A 367 10.27 -52.80 2.67
CA SER A 367 10.18 -53.83 1.64
C SER A 367 8.99 -54.78 1.83
N THR A 368 8.25 -55.07 0.76
CA THR A 368 7.48 -56.32 0.60
C THR A 368 7.83 -56.98 -0.74
N ASN A 369 7.89 -58.31 -0.75
CA ASN A 369 8.31 -59.11 -1.91
C ASN A 369 7.13 -59.53 -2.79
N GLU A 370 7.35 -59.58 -4.12
CA GLU A 370 6.96 -60.65 -5.07
C GLU A 370 7.24 -60.15 -6.51
N GLY A 371 7.88 -60.88 -7.44
CA GLY A 371 8.62 -62.14 -7.35
C GLY A 371 9.09 -62.66 -8.72
N ARG A 372 9.85 -63.77 -8.72
CA ARG A 372 10.27 -64.66 -9.85
C ARG A 372 11.52 -64.36 -10.72
N HIS A 373 12.35 -65.42 -10.81
CA HIS A 373 13.32 -65.85 -11.84
C HIS A 373 14.41 -64.87 -12.30
N GLN A 374 15.67 -65.05 -11.87
CA GLN A 374 16.65 -66.11 -12.24
C GLN A 374 17.24 -65.97 -13.66
N ILE A 375 18.46 -65.43 -13.72
CA ILE A 375 19.60 -66.04 -14.44
C ILE A 375 20.81 -66.00 -13.48
N LYS A 376 21.62 -67.05 -13.48
CA LYS A 376 22.98 -67.03 -12.90
C LYS A 376 23.99 -66.92 -14.04
N GLU A 377 25.14 -66.30 -13.81
CA GLU A 377 26.42 -67.04 -13.77
C GLU A 377 27.55 -66.17 -13.19
N ASP A 378 28.58 -66.84 -12.69
CA ASP A 378 29.65 -66.27 -11.87
C ASP A 378 30.86 -65.84 -12.73
N HIS A 379 31.69 -64.91 -12.20
CA HIS A 379 33.09 -65.20 -11.79
C HIS A 379 34.02 -63.96 -11.69
N HIS A 380 34.82 -63.93 -10.61
CA HIS A 380 36.22 -63.46 -10.53
C HIS A 380 36.60 -61.98 -10.79
N HIS A 381 37.61 -61.37 -10.13
CA HIS A 381 38.31 -61.65 -8.86
C HIS A 381 39.21 -60.45 -8.46
N VAL A 382 39.82 -60.47 -7.25
CA VAL A 382 41.01 -59.66 -6.82
C VAL A 382 40.75 -58.13 -6.69
N LYS A 383 40.82 -57.49 -5.50
CA LYS A 383 42.00 -57.09 -4.67
C LYS A 383 42.88 -56.01 -5.36
N GLU A 384 43.50 -55.05 -4.67
CA GLU A 384 43.99 -54.98 -3.28
C GLU A 384 43.98 -53.53 -2.69
N GLU A 385 43.92 -53.40 -1.36
CA GLU A 385 44.77 -52.61 -0.39
C GLU A 385 45.63 -51.40 -0.87
N HIS A 386 46.10 -50.42 -0.06
CA HIS A 386 45.78 -49.75 1.24
C HIS A 386 46.95 -48.76 1.54
N HIS A 387 46.75 -47.64 2.29
CA HIS A 387 47.71 -46.87 3.16
C HIS A 387 47.05 -45.50 3.52
N HIS A 388 47.00 -44.94 4.77
CA HIS A 388 48.03 -44.50 5.76
C HIS A 388 48.79 -43.22 5.33
N GLU A 389 49.09 -42.17 6.14
CA GLU A 389 48.92 -41.78 7.59
C GLU A 389 48.70 -40.23 7.67
N LYS A 390 48.32 -39.48 8.75
CA LYS A 390 47.87 -39.64 10.16
C LYS A 390 48.69 -38.86 11.24
N GLU A 391 48.47 -37.54 11.35
CA GLU A 391 48.86 -36.66 12.49
C GLU A 391 47.63 -35.74 12.79
N GLU A 392 47.14 -35.44 14.01
CA GLU A 392 47.71 -34.97 15.31
C GLU A 392 48.14 -33.49 15.30
N HIS A 393 47.87 -32.64 16.32
CA HIS A 393 47.59 -32.84 17.76
C HIS A 393 46.74 -31.71 18.40
N HIS A 394 45.96 -32.04 19.47
CA HIS A 394 45.63 -31.23 20.68
C HIS A 394 45.03 -29.80 20.57
N HIS A 395 44.40 -29.15 21.58
CA HIS A 395 44.12 -29.34 23.02
C HIS A 395 42.89 -28.42 23.36
N ASN A 396 42.09 -28.44 24.45
CA ASN A 396 41.64 -29.36 25.52
C ASN A 396 40.65 -28.55 26.44
N LYS A 397 40.15 -29.11 27.58
CA LYS A 397 39.24 -28.51 28.62
C LYS A 397 37.74 -28.38 28.24
N GLU A 398 36.76 -28.52 29.15
CA GLU A 398 36.68 -29.14 30.49
C GLU A 398 35.19 -29.27 30.90
N GLU A 399 34.76 -30.37 31.55
CA GLU A 399 33.60 -30.38 32.47
C GLU A 399 33.54 -31.68 33.32
N HIS A 400 32.86 -31.65 34.48
CA HIS A 400 32.76 -32.75 35.45
C HIS A 400 31.37 -32.81 36.14
N HIS A 401 31.06 -33.96 36.77
CA HIS A 401 29.87 -34.25 37.60
C HIS A 401 29.56 -33.18 38.70
N TYR A 402 28.36 -33.04 39.28
CA TYR A 402 27.61 -34.08 40.03
C TYR A 402 26.15 -33.70 40.45
N ASP A 403 25.30 -34.73 40.58
CA ASP A 403 24.19 -35.00 41.54
C ASP A 403 23.06 -34.00 41.95
N LYS A 404 21.82 -34.51 41.74
CA LYS A 404 20.68 -34.74 42.70
C LYS A 404 19.88 -33.64 43.45
N GLU A 405 18.55 -33.87 43.42
CA GLU A 405 17.54 -33.70 44.50
C GLU A 405 17.14 -32.24 44.89
N ASP A 406 15.91 -31.93 45.35
CA ASP A 406 14.83 -32.80 45.89
C ASP A 406 13.38 -32.19 45.78
N ASN A 407 12.34 -33.04 45.95
CA ASN A 407 10.93 -32.76 46.35
C ASN A 407 10.00 -31.86 45.47
N HIS A 408 8.64 -31.97 45.47
CA HIS A 408 7.63 -32.79 46.19
C HIS A 408 6.40 -33.02 45.25
N HIS A 409 5.74 -34.20 45.21
CA HIS A 409 4.44 -34.55 45.88
C HIS A 409 3.21 -33.65 45.58
N VAL A 410 1.97 -34.14 45.33
CA VAL A 410 1.46 -35.53 45.15
C VAL A 410 0.03 -35.55 44.50
N LYS A 411 -0.32 -36.64 43.80
CA LYS A 411 -1.67 -37.14 43.37
C LYS A 411 -2.72 -36.23 42.70
N GLU A 412 -3.34 -36.78 41.65
CA GLU A 412 -4.81 -36.91 41.58
C GLU A 412 -5.20 -38.21 40.83
N ASP A 413 -6.44 -38.69 40.97
CA ASP A 413 -6.86 -40.08 40.66
C ASP A 413 -8.13 -40.16 39.77
N ASN A 414 -8.19 -41.19 38.92
CA ASN A 414 -9.40 -41.92 38.47
C ASN A 414 -10.50 -41.27 37.58
N HIS A 415 -10.38 -41.60 36.28
CA HIS A 415 -11.22 -42.62 35.58
C HIS A 415 -12.48 -42.29 34.72
N HIS A 416 -12.58 -43.08 33.63
CA HIS A 416 -13.73 -43.53 32.82
C HIS A 416 -14.44 -42.54 31.86
N ASP A 417 -15.04 -42.97 30.73
CA ASP A 417 -14.78 -44.09 29.78
C ASP A 417 -15.81 -44.01 28.61
N LYS A 418 -15.40 -44.29 27.36
CA LYS A 418 -16.03 -45.21 26.37
C LYS A 418 -15.74 -44.88 24.90
N GLY A 419 -15.37 -45.93 24.14
CA GLY A 419 -15.38 -45.99 22.67
C GLY A 419 -16.80 -46.17 22.07
N ASP A 420 -16.97 -46.48 20.79
CA ASP A 420 -16.27 -47.57 20.07
C ASP A 420 -16.23 -47.41 18.52
N HIS A 421 -15.66 -48.39 17.81
CA HIS A 421 -15.48 -48.44 16.33
C HIS A 421 -16.80 -48.62 15.52
N TYR A 422 -16.88 -48.52 14.17
CA TYR A 422 -16.52 -49.60 13.21
C TYR A 422 -16.63 -49.21 11.70
N HIS A 423 -15.60 -49.58 10.92
CA HIS A 423 -15.61 -50.14 9.54
C HIS A 423 -16.31 -49.43 8.33
N LYS A 424 -16.32 -50.14 7.18
CA LYS A 424 -16.19 -49.65 5.79
C LYS A 424 -16.73 -50.72 4.79
N GLU A 425 -16.91 -50.36 3.50
CA GLU A 425 -17.27 -51.24 2.35
C GLU A 425 -18.72 -51.80 2.37
N ASP A 426 -19.46 -52.00 1.25
CA ASP A 426 -19.33 -51.57 -0.17
C ASP A 426 -20.73 -51.64 -0.88
N TYR A 427 -20.85 -51.38 -2.20
CA TYR A 427 -21.74 -52.03 -3.22
C TYR A 427 -22.25 -51.15 -4.41
N HIS A 428 -21.58 -51.32 -5.56
CA HIS A 428 -22.09 -51.50 -6.95
C HIS A 428 -23.12 -50.60 -7.69
N LYS A 429 -22.95 -50.58 -9.03
CA LYS A 429 -23.72 -49.91 -10.09
C LYS A 429 -24.85 -50.79 -10.68
N VAL A 430 -25.83 -50.14 -11.33
CA VAL A 430 -26.64 -50.69 -12.45
C VAL A 430 -26.64 -49.66 -13.60
N LYS A 431 -27.10 -50.03 -14.81
CA LYS A 431 -26.81 -49.41 -16.12
C LYS A 431 -28.08 -49.32 -16.99
N GLU A 432 -28.19 -48.28 -17.83
CA GLU A 432 -29.08 -48.14 -19.02
C GLU A 432 -30.61 -48.26 -18.79
N ASP A 433 -31.52 -47.58 -19.52
CA ASP A 433 -31.55 -47.47 -20.99
C ASP A 433 -32.38 -46.27 -21.59
N THR A 434 -32.31 -46.17 -22.93
CA THR A 434 -32.87 -45.27 -23.98
C THR A 434 -34.16 -44.38 -23.87
N HIS A 435 -34.00 -43.14 -24.39
CA HIS A 435 -34.79 -42.40 -25.43
C HIS A 435 -36.12 -41.62 -25.20
N HIS A 436 -36.12 -40.43 -25.85
CA HIS A 436 -37.23 -39.61 -26.41
C HIS A 436 -38.46 -39.20 -25.58
N HIS A 437 -38.55 -37.88 -25.30
CA HIS A 437 -39.56 -37.05 -25.99
C HIS A 437 -39.06 -35.59 -26.14
N SER A 438 -39.93 -34.69 -26.62
CA SER A 438 -39.59 -33.42 -27.30
C SER A 438 -40.03 -32.15 -26.54
N ASP A 439 -39.71 -30.99 -27.15
CA ASP A 439 -40.36 -29.69 -26.96
C ASP A 439 -40.10 -28.88 -25.67
N SER A 440 -39.20 -27.89 -25.75
CA SER A 440 -39.61 -26.47 -25.82
C SER A 440 -38.42 -25.50 -25.84
N TYR A 441 -38.41 -24.56 -26.79
CA TYR A 441 -37.50 -23.40 -26.77
C TYR A 441 -38.07 -22.31 -25.85
N HIS A 442 -37.38 -21.94 -24.77
CA HIS A 442 -37.52 -20.59 -24.20
C HIS A 442 -36.23 -20.07 -23.53
N HIS A 443 -35.96 -18.80 -23.81
CA HIS A 443 -34.87 -17.93 -23.32
C HIS A 443 -34.12 -18.37 -22.06
N VAL A 444 -32.87 -18.83 -22.25
CA VAL A 444 -31.81 -18.60 -21.26
C VAL A 444 -31.60 -17.08 -21.19
N LYS A 445 -31.71 -16.50 -20.00
CA LYS A 445 -31.40 -15.07 -19.77
C LYS A 445 -29.88 -14.86 -19.76
N ASP A 446 -29.46 -13.76 -20.34
CA ASP A 446 -28.07 -13.29 -20.33
C ASP A 446 -27.65 -12.87 -18.90
N PRO A 447 -26.61 -13.48 -18.30
CA PRO A 447 -26.13 -13.12 -16.96
C PRO A 447 -25.46 -11.74 -16.89
N ALA A 448 -25.16 -11.07 -18.01
CA ALA A 448 -24.58 -9.73 -18.01
C ALA A 448 -25.55 -8.63 -17.54
N ILE A 449 -26.87 -8.89 -17.54
CA ILE A 449 -27.90 -7.87 -17.36
C ILE A 449 -28.28 -7.61 -15.89
N GLU A 450 -27.98 -8.51 -14.95
CA GLU A 450 -28.33 -8.33 -13.53
C GLU A 450 -27.46 -7.29 -12.78
N LEU A 451 -26.37 -6.81 -13.38
CA LEU A 451 -25.44 -5.85 -12.77
C LEU A 451 -25.92 -4.39 -12.70
N VAL A 452 -27.07 -4.05 -13.30
CA VAL A 452 -27.50 -2.64 -13.51
C VAL A 452 -28.67 -2.18 -12.62
N ASN A 453 -29.47 -3.09 -12.05
CA ASN A 453 -30.79 -2.77 -11.49
C ASN A 453 -30.95 -2.96 -9.97
N VAL A 454 -30.04 -2.42 -9.13
CA VAL A 454 -30.15 -2.49 -7.66
C VAL A 454 -29.83 -1.15 -6.95
N LEU A 455 -30.39 -0.02 -7.40
CA LEU A 455 -30.35 1.28 -6.68
C LEU A 455 -31.65 2.12 -6.81
N GLU A 456 -32.83 1.54 -6.52
CA GLU A 456 -34.03 2.35 -6.18
C GLU A 456 -34.11 2.61 -4.66
N ILE A 457 -33.44 3.65 -4.16
CA ILE A 457 -33.73 4.20 -2.83
C ILE A 457 -34.79 5.30 -2.98
N LYS A 458 -35.99 5.07 -2.42
CA LYS A 458 -37.14 5.98 -2.55
C LYS A 458 -37.09 7.12 -1.53
N GLU A 459 -36.36 8.17 -1.86
CA GLU A 459 -36.48 9.45 -1.14
C GLU A 459 -37.65 10.28 -1.69
N LYS A 460 -38.60 10.63 -0.81
CA LYS A 460 -39.59 11.69 -1.05
C LYS A 460 -39.75 12.57 0.19
N ARG A 461 -38.91 13.60 0.28
CA ARG A 461 -39.18 14.84 1.02
C ARG A 461 -38.85 16.02 0.10
N PRO A 462 -39.64 17.11 0.09
CA PRO A 462 -39.36 18.25 -0.79
C PRO A 462 -38.12 19.00 -0.32
N PRO A 463 -37.30 19.55 -1.24
CA PRO A 463 -36.18 20.40 -0.88
C PRO A 463 -36.69 21.71 -0.25
N ILE A 464 -36.27 21.99 0.99
CA ILE A 464 -36.45 23.30 1.61
C ILE A 464 -35.26 24.16 1.18
N SER A 465 -35.47 25.04 0.21
CA SER A 465 -34.45 25.99 -0.25
C SER A 465 -34.22 27.11 0.77
N LEU A 466 -33.29 26.87 1.70
CA LEU A 466 -32.79 27.88 2.63
C LEU A 466 -31.67 28.69 1.97
N ASP A 467 -32.06 29.75 1.25
CA ASP A 467 -31.15 30.76 0.69
C ASP A 467 -30.58 31.66 1.81
N ILE A 468 -29.60 31.14 2.56
CA ILE A 468 -29.00 31.78 3.74
C ILE A 468 -28.03 32.89 3.30
N ARG A 469 -28.59 34.03 2.88
CA ARG A 469 -27.82 35.24 2.57
C ARG A 469 -27.46 35.99 3.85
N TYR A 470 -26.20 35.88 4.27
CA TYR A 470 -25.59 36.82 5.21
C TYR A 470 -24.28 37.35 4.63
N GLU A 471 -24.33 38.54 4.04
CA GLU A 471 -23.14 39.37 3.91
C GLU A 471 -22.69 39.82 5.31
N THR A 472 -21.43 39.59 5.65
CA THR A 472 -20.77 40.21 6.80
C THR A 472 -19.47 40.83 6.34
N LYS A 473 -19.26 42.12 6.62
CA LYS A 473 -18.11 42.92 6.16
C LYS A 473 -16.77 42.60 6.83
N ASP A 474 -16.75 41.56 7.65
CA ASP A 474 -15.64 41.23 8.55
C ASP A 474 -15.07 39.88 8.12
N HIS A 475 -13.74 39.78 8.00
CA HIS A 475 -13.04 38.75 7.21
C HIS A 475 -13.04 37.31 7.78
N THR A 476 -13.97 36.93 8.66
CA THR A 476 -14.12 35.55 9.15
C THR A 476 -14.89 34.68 8.15
N PHE A 477 -14.15 34.13 7.18
CA PHE A 477 -14.61 33.30 6.07
C PHE A 477 -15.31 32.02 6.55
N ILE A 478 -16.64 32.03 6.54
CA ILE A 478 -17.39 30.78 6.31
C ILE A 478 -17.23 30.50 4.82
N PRO A 479 -16.83 29.29 4.38
CA PRO A 479 -16.94 28.90 2.99
C PRO A 479 -18.40 29.04 2.56
N GLN A 480 -18.70 30.03 1.72
CA GLN A 480 -19.98 30.04 1.02
C GLN A 480 -19.99 28.81 0.13
N ILE A 481 -20.77 27.79 0.51
CA ILE A 481 -21.03 26.66 -0.39
C ILE A 481 -21.83 27.21 -1.56
N GLY A 482 -21.12 27.64 -2.59
CA GLY A 482 -21.71 28.10 -3.83
C GLY A 482 -22.44 26.96 -4.53
N VAL A 483 -23.39 27.32 -5.39
CA VAL A 483 -24.11 26.36 -6.26
C VAL A 483 -23.13 25.47 -7.06
N SER A 484 -21.93 25.98 -7.34
CA SER A 484 -20.81 25.24 -7.94
C SER A 484 -20.40 23.98 -7.16
N TYR A 485 -20.49 23.94 -5.83
CA TYR A 485 -20.06 22.78 -5.05
C TYR A 485 -21.12 21.68 -4.97
N GLU A 486 -22.42 22.02 -4.89
CA GLU A 486 -23.48 21.03 -5.06
C GLU A 486 -23.43 20.43 -6.48
N GLN A 487 -23.16 21.27 -7.48
CA GLN A 487 -22.90 20.83 -8.86
C GLN A 487 -21.66 19.95 -8.95
N GLU A 488 -20.54 20.31 -8.29
CA GLU A 488 -19.32 19.51 -8.31
C GLU A 488 -19.49 18.15 -7.60
N LEU A 489 -20.23 18.08 -6.50
CA LEU A 489 -20.53 16.79 -5.85
C LEU A 489 -21.42 15.89 -6.73
N LEU A 490 -22.43 16.46 -7.40
CA LEU A 490 -23.27 15.71 -8.31
C LEU A 490 -22.47 15.25 -9.54
N GLN A 491 -21.69 16.16 -10.13
CA GLN A 491 -20.76 15.88 -11.22
C GLN A 491 -19.75 14.79 -10.84
N ARG A 492 -19.15 14.80 -9.65
CA ARG A 492 -18.22 13.75 -9.19
C ARG A 492 -18.92 12.38 -9.07
N LYS A 493 -20.18 12.32 -8.61
CA LYS A 493 -20.97 11.08 -8.56
C LYS A 493 -21.30 10.58 -9.98
N GLU A 494 -21.74 11.47 -10.88
CA GLU A 494 -22.01 11.16 -12.29
C GLU A 494 -20.75 10.75 -13.07
N GLU A 495 -19.62 11.44 -12.85
CA GLU A 495 -18.32 11.11 -13.43
C GLU A 495 -17.82 9.75 -12.96
N THR A 496 -18.02 9.38 -11.70
CA THR A 496 -17.67 8.03 -11.20
C THR A 496 -18.43 6.95 -11.98
N ILE A 497 -19.76 7.07 -12.04
CA ILE A 497 -20.64 6.13 -12.75
C ILE A 497 -20.29 6.09 -14.25
N LYS A 498 -20.08 7.25 -14.86
CA LYS A 498 -19.69 7.37 -16.26
C LYS A 498 -18.35 6.70 -16.52
N GLN A 499 -17.31 7.02 -15.74
CA GLN A 499 -15.97 6.45 -15.90
C GLN A 499 -15.96 4.93 -15.73
N GLU A 500 -16.73 4.38 -14.77
CA GLU A 500 -16.91 2.92 -14.64
C GLU A 500 -17.63 2.33 -15.85
N SER A 501 -18.67 2.98 -16.38
CA SER A 501 -19.40 2.53 -17.58
C SER A 501 -18.58 2.63 -18.89
N GLU A 502 -17.67 3.59 -18.97
CA GLU A 502 -16.74 3.79 -20.10
C GLU A 502 -15.47 2.92 -19.99
N MET A 503 -15.25 2.22 -18.86
CA MET A 503 -14.21 1.19 -18.79
C MET A 503 -14.59 -0.02 -19.65
N HIS A 504 -14.11 -0.06 -20.90
CA HIS A 504 -14.26 -1.20 -21.81
C HIS A 504 -13.46 -2.47 -21.40
N TRP A 505 -13.28 -2.73 -20.10
CA TRP A 505 -12.41 -3.77 -19.56
C TRP A 505 -12.86 -5.20 -19.89
N VAL A 506 -14.17 -5.40 -20.02
CA VAL A 506 -14.78 -6.64 -20.51
C VAL A 506 -14.31 -6.93 -21.94
N ASN A 507 -14.33 -5.91 -22.80
CA ASN A 507 -13.93 -6.01 -24.22
C ASN A 507 -12.41 -6.17 -24.40
N ASP A 508 -11.62 -6.01 -23.33
CA ASP A 508 -10.17 -6.20 -23.39
C ASP A 508 -9.73 -7.67 -23.18
N HIS A 509 -10.62 -8.54 -22.67
CA HIS A 509 -10.37 -9.91 -22.25
C HIS A 509 -11.29 -10.92 -22.97
N SER A 510 -11.00 -12.23 -22.87
CA SER A 510 -11.92 -13.26 -23.38
C SER A 510 -12.98 -13.66 -22.35
N ASP A 511 -14.11 -14.21 -22.82
CA ASP A 511 -15.12 -14.82 -21.95
C ASP A 511 -14.51 -15.93 -21.07
N GLU A 512 -13.52 -16.67 -21.57
CA GLU A 512 -12.80 -17.68 -20.79
C GLU A 512 -12.03 -17.03 -19.62
N ASP A 513 -11.30 -15.94 -19.87
CA ASP A 513 -10.58 -15.20 -18.82
C ASP A 513 -11.53 -14.66 -17.75
N ILE A 514 -12.67 -14.12 -18.18
CA ILE A 514 -13.73 -13.60 -17.29
C ILE A 514 -14.31 -14.74 -16.44
N ILE A 515 -14.70 -15.86 -17.06
CA ILE A 515 -15.24 -17.03 -16.35
C ILE A 515 -14.20 -17.62 -15.39
N LYS A 516 -12.93 -17.70 -15.80
CA LYS A 516 -11.81 -18.23 -15.02
C LYS A 516 -11.51 -17.37 -13.79
N TYR A 517 -11.57 -16.05 -13.94
CA TYR A 517 -11.46 -15.11 -12.84
C TYR A 517 -12.65 -15.22 -11.88
N LEU A 518 -13.88 -15.15 -12.41
CA LEU A 518 -15.11 -15.17 -11.59
C LEU A 518 -15.30 -16.51 -10.84
N ARG A 519 -14.86 -17.64 -11.39
CA ARG A 519 -14.99 -18.97 -10.76
C ARG A 519 -13.80 -19.36 -9.87
N TYR A 520 -12.58 -18.96 -10.21
CA TYR A 520 -11.36 -19.51 -9.59
C TYR A 520 -10.38 -18.47 -9.06
N GLY A 521 -10.63 -17.17 -9.26
CA GLY A 521 -9.70 -16.12 -8.86
C GLY A 521 -8.41 -16.09 -9.68
N LYS A 522 -8.42 -16.63 -10.91
CA LYS A 522 -7.21 -16.88 -11.71
C LYS A 522 -7.34 -16.38 -13.14
N GLY A 523 -6.21 -16.10 -13.79
CA GLY A 523 -6.15 -15.56 -15.15
C GLY A 523 -5.64 -14.11 -15.20
N PRO A 524 -5.62 -13.47 -16.38
CA PRO A 524 -5.05 -12.13 -16.55
C PRO A 524 -5.73 -11.08 -15.66
N LEU A 525 -7.04 -11.21 -15.41
CA LEU A 525 -7.80 -10.31 -14.53
C LEU A 525 -7.33 -10.32 -13.07
N SER A 526 -6.71 -11.42 -12.61
CA SER A 526 -6.20 -11.60 -11.24
C SER A 526 -4.81 -11.00 -10.98
N THR A 527 -4.22 -10.27 -11.94
CA THR A 527 -2.91 -9.62 -11.76
C THR A 527 -2.85 -8.18 -12.26
N THR A 528 -1.97 -7.37 -11.66
CA THR A 528 -1.59 -6.04 -12.16
C THR A 528 -0.58 -6.12 -13.32
N GLY A 529 -0.04 -7.31 -13.62
CA GLY A 529 1.02 -7.53 -14.61
C GLY A 529 2.45 -7.44 -14.05
N LEU A 530 2.60 -7.17 -12.75
CA LEU A 530 3.85 -7.40 -12.02
C LEU A 530 4.18 -8.91 -11.99
N GLN A 531 5.44 -9.25 -12.24
CA GLN A 531 5.96 -10.62 -12.28
C GLN A 531 6.81 -10.92 -11.05
N LEU A 532 7.72 -10.01 -10.71
CA LEU A 532 8.69 -10.16 -9.61
C LEU A 532 8.96 -8.81 -8.95
N ILE A 533 9.36 -8.88 -7.69
CA ILE A 533 9.88 -7.78 -6.88
C ILE A 533 11.32 -8.11 -6.47
N GLY A 534 12.18 -7.10 -6.38
CA GLY A 534 13.56 -7.26 -5.94
C GLY A 534 14.01 -6.14 -5.02
N TYR A 535 15.01 -6.44 -4.20
CA TYR A 535 15.67 -5.49 -3.31
C TYR A 535 17.18 -5.65 -3.45
N VAL A 536 17.86 -4.57 -3.80
CA VAL A 536 19.30 -4.57 -4.07
C VAL A 536 19.98 -3.41 -3.36
N LYS A 537 21.22 -3.66 -2.93
CA LYS A 537 22.11 -2.65 -2.37
C LYS A 537 23.10 -2.16 -3.43
N THR A 538 23.24 -0.84 -3.55
CA THR A 538 24.21 -0.20 -4.44
C THR A 538 25.52 0.11 -3.74
N GLU A 539 26.56 0.31 -4.54
CA GLU A 539 27.87 0.81 -4.15
C GLU A 539 27.85 2.20 -3.50
N PHE A 540 26.74 2.95 -3.63
CA PHE A 540 26.53 4.24 -2.97
C PHE A 540 25.93 4.11 -1.57
N SER A 541 25.35 2.96 -1.22
CA SER A 541 24.66 2.77 0.08
C SER A 541 25.59 2.99 1.27
N ARG A 542 25.29 4.02 2.06
CA ARG A 542 26.10 4.45 3.22
C ARG A 542 25.90 3.60 4.49
N ASP A 543 24.88 2.73 4.52
CA ASP A 543 24.68 1.79 5.64
C ASP A 543 25.60 0.57 5.49
N LYS A 544 25.91 -0.10 6.60
CA LYS A 544 26.80 -1.25 6.67
C LYS A 544 26.06 -2.59 6.72
N THR A 545 24.76 -2.64 7.03
CA THR A 545 23.99 -3.89 7.03
C THR A 545 23.52 -4.29 5.61
N ASP A 546 22.68 -5.32 5.54
CA ASP A 546 21.83 -5.72 4.40
C ASP A 546 20.85 -4.65 3.87
N TYR A 547 20.73 -3.47 4.51
CA TYR A 547 19.74 -2.44 4.16
C TYR A 547 19.78 -2.02 2.66
N PRO A 548 18.72 -2.29 1.87
CA PRO A 548 18.66 -1.96 0.44
C PRO A 548 18.38 -0.48 0.20
N ASP A 549 18.98 0.11 -0.84
CA ASP A 549 18.67 1.47 -1.29
C ASP A 549 17.90 1.53 -2.62
N VAL A 550 17.76 0.38 -3.31
CA VAL A 550 16.96 0.23 -4.53
C VAL A 550 15.98 -0.94 -4.42
N GLN A 551 14.71 -0.70 -4.77
CA GLN A 551 13.72 -1.74 -5.09
C GLN A 551 13.60 -1.87 -6.62
N LEU A 552 13.42 -3.10 -7.10
CA LEU A 552 13.15 -3.43 -8.50
C LEU A 552 11.71 -3.95 -8.63
N LEU A 553 10.97 -3.49 -9.64
CA LEU A 553 9.64 -4.01 -9.98
C LEU A 553 9.62 -4.45 -11.44
N ILE A 554 9.52 -5.75 -11.66
CA ILE A 554 9.56 -6.38 -12.99
C ILE A 554 8.13 -6.52 -13.49
N LYS A 555 7.71 -5.67 -14.43
CA LYS A 555 6.33 -5.60 -14.94
C LYS A 555 6.29 -6.04 -16.41
N LYS A 556 5.51 -7.07 -16.75
CA LYS A 556 5.31 -7.48 -18.16
C LYS A 556 4.50 -6.40 -18.89
N THR A 557 4.85 -6.06 -20.13
CA THR A 557 4.07 -5.09 -20.91
C THR A 557 2.73 -5.68 -21.33
N HIS A 558 1.71 -4.82 -21.45
CA HIS A 558 0.42 -5.25 -21.96
C HIS A 558 0.47 -5.34 -23.50
N PRO A 559 -0.08 -6.38 -24.14
CA PRO A 559 -0.02 -6.53 -25.60
C PRO A 559 -0.60 -5.35 -26.39
N LYS A 560 -1.53 -4.59 -25.78
CA LYS A 560 -2.12 -3.37 -26.38
C LYS A 560 -1.34 -2.06 -26.09
N GLY A 561 -0.20 -2.11 -25.37
CA GLY A 561 0.67 -0.94 -25.15
C GLY A 561 1.57 -1.03 -23.91
N GLY A 562 2.84 -0.64 -24.04
CA GLY A 562 3.86 -0.74 -22.99
C GLY A 562 3.56 0.04 -21.70
N CYS A 563 2.84 1.16 -21.77
CA CYS A 563 2.53 2.01 -20.62
C CYS A 563 1.21 1.70 -19.92
N TYR A 564 0.69 0.47 -19.98
CA TYR A 564 -0.49 0.09 -19.21
C TYR A 564 -0.33 0.46 -17.72
N HIS A 565 0.86 0.18 -17.17
CA HIS A 565 1.30 0.50 -15.80
C HIS A 565 1.48 1.99 -15.50
N PHE A 566 1.43 2.86 -16.52
CA PHE A 566 1.70 4.29 -16.40
C PHE A 566 0.51 5.15 -16.86
N LYS A 567 -0.72 4.60 -16.87
CA LYS A 567 -1.94 5.36 -17.17
C LYS A 567 -2.14 6.56 -16.23
N GLY A 568 -1.89 6.39 -14.93
CA GLY A 568 -1.90 7.48 -13.94
C GLY A 568 -0.73 8.48 -14.07
N ALA A 569 0.25 8.24 -14.95
CA ALA A 569 1.40 9.12 -15.11
C ALA A 569 1.10 10.29 -16.07
N ASN A 570 1.40 11.51 -15.59
CA ASN A 570 1.23 12.78 -16.30
C ASN A 570 2.23 12.98 -17.48
N LEU A 571 2.80 11.90 -18.03
CA LEU A 571 3.78 11.92 -19.14
C LEU A 571 3.23 12.65 -20.38
N ARG A 572 4.10 13.41 -21.05
CA ARG A 572 3.82 14.12 -22.31
C ARG A 572 3.52 13.15 -23.45
N LYS A 573 2.87 13.64 -24.51
CA LYS A 573 2.48 12.82 -25.66
C LYS A 573 3.68 12.24 -26.41
N ASP A 574 4.72 13.03 -26.65
CA ASP A 574 5.92 12.60 -27.39
C ASP A 574 6.63 11.41 -26.72
N LEU A 575 6.79 11.44 -25.40
CA LEU A 575 7.35 10.31 -24.64
C LEU A 575 6.37 9.13 -24.57
N LYS A 576 5.06 9.38 -24.59
CA LYS A 576 4.05 8.32 -24.68
C LYS A 576 4.11 7.62 -26.05
N ASP A 577 4.18 8.36 -27.15
CA ASP A 577 4.31 7.83 -28.51
C ASP A 577 5.63 7.05 -28.72
N ILE A 578 6.64 7.28 -27.86
CA ILE A 578 7.89 6.49 -27.79
C ILE A 578 7.71 5.23 -26.93
N PHE A 579 7.46 5.38 -25.62
CA PHE A 579 7.58 4.27 -24.65
C PHE A 579 6.32 3.41 -24.51
N CYS A 580 5.16 3.91 -24.96
CA CYS A 580 3.85 3.25 -24.76
C CYS A 580 3.37 2.44 -25.96
N LYS A 581 4.18 2.30 -27.01
CA LYS A 581 3.88 1.47 -28.19
C LYS A 581 3.49 0.04 -27.78
N PRO A 582 2.67 -0.67 -28.57
CA PRO A 582 2.48 -2.11 -28.42
C PRO A 582 3.77 -2.88 -28.73
N TYR A 583 4.25 -3.68 -27.78
CA TYR A 583 5.32 -4.66 -27.96
C TYR A 583 5.24 -5.76 -26.88
N GLU A 584 5.58 -7.00 -27.24
CA GLU A 584 5.85 -8.06 -26.26
C GLU A 584 7.19 -7.77 -25.58
N GLY A 585 7.17 -7.67 -24.25
CA GLY A 585 8.30 -7.13 -23.51
C GLY A 585 8.04 -7.02 -22.01
N PHE A 586 8.91 -6.28 -21.34
CA PHE A 586 8.78 -5.95 -19.93
C PHE A 586 9.48 -4.62 -19.60
N ASN A 587 9.01 -4.00 -18.53
CA ASN A 587 9.61 -2.85 -17.88
C ASN A 587 10.30 -3.31 -16.58
N VAL A 588 11.44 -2.71 -16.25
CA VAL A 588 12.07 -2.86 -14.93
C VAL A 588 12.10 -1.49 -14.28
N GLU A 589 11.09 -1.23 -13.44
CA GLU A 589 10.97 0.01 -12.67
C GLU A 589 12.00 -0.03 -11.52
N ILE A 590 12.84 1.00 -11.43
CA ILE A 590 13.90 1.13 -10.43
C ILE A 590 13.47 2.19 -9.42
N VAL A 591 13.19 1.76 -8.20
CA VAL A 591 12.70 2.60 -7.11
C VAL A 591 13.83 2.98 -6.17
N LEU A 592 14.07 4.29 -6.01
CA LEU A 592 14.89 4.84 -4.93
C LEU A 592 14.12 4.77 -3.61
N LEU A 593 14.62 3.97 -2.66
CA LEU A 593 13.92 3.67 -1.42
C LEU A 593 14.07 4.76 -0.34
N HIS A 594 15.28 5.28 -0.16
CA HIS A 594 15.64 6.16 0.96
C HIS A 594 16.20 7.51 0.47
N PRO A 595 15.39 8.33 -0.23
CA PRO A 595 15.82 9.56 -0.86
C PRO A 595 16.37 10.58 0.13
N LYS A 596 17.41 11.30 -0.26
CA LYS A 596 18.03 12.41 0.49
C LYS A 596 17.27 13.70 0.28
N SER A 597 16.77 13.93 -0.94
CA SER A 597 15.77 14.95 -1.31
C SER A 597 14.66 15.08 -0.25
N LYS A 598 14.34 16.30 0.20
CA LYS A 598 13.31 16.57 1.22
C LYS A 598 12.39 17.70 0.76
N GLY A 599 11.13 17.37 0.52
CA GLY A 599 10.13 18.30 -0.01
C GLY A 599 9.31 19.01 1.06
N PHE A 600 8.23 19.65 0.62
CA PHE A 600 7.22 20.24 1.51
C PHE A 600 5.81 20.25 0.92
N ILE A 601 4.82 20.36 1.81
CA ILE A 601 3.43 20.76 1.52
C ILE A 601 3.17 22.13 2.15
N LYS A 602 2.35 22.95 1.50
CA LYS A 602 1.77 24.19 2.05
C LYS A 602 0.30 24.30 1.64
N LEU A 603 -0.45 25.17 2.30
CA LEU A 603 -1.67 25.71 1.70
C LEU A 603 -1.34 26.40 0.36
N ASN A 604 -2.18 26.17 -0.65
CA ASN A 604 -2.22 26.95 -1.89
C ASN A 604 -3.34 28.00 -1.84
N ASP A 605 -4.38 27.73 -1.05
CA ASP A 605 -5.60 28.50 -0.87
C ASP A 605 -6.14 28.24 0.56
N VAL A 606 -7.13 29.03 0.98
CA VAL A 606 -7.96 28.76 2.17
C VAL A 606 -9.15 27.86 1.86
N ASP A 607 -9.52 27.71 0.58
CA ASP A 607 -10.57 26.77 0.17
C ASP A 607 -10.12 25.30 0.42
N PRO A 608 -10.87 24.50 1.20
CA PRO A 608 -10.50 23.13 1.55
C PRO A 608 -10.61 22.13 0.38
N TYR A 609 -11.23 22.51 -0.74
CA TYR A 609 -11.36 21.68 -1.94
C TYR A 609 -10.24 21.93 -2.96
N HIS A 610 -9.54 23.06 -2.87
CA HIS A 610 -8.35 23.31 -3.67
C HIS A 610 -7.19 22.44 -3.16
N GLN A 611 -6.47 21.79 -4.08
CA GLN A 611 -5.31 20.96 -3.73
C GLN A 611 -4.22 21.80 -3.03
N PRO A 612 -3.49 21.23 -2.07
CA PRO A 612 -2.41 21.96 -1.41
C PRO A 612 -1.21 22.09 -2.37
N TYR A 613 -0.31 23.03 -2.08
CA TYR A 613 0.93 23.18 -2.85
C TYR A 613 1.89 22.05 -2.48
N ILE A 614 1.97 21.03 -3.32
CA ILE A 614 2.81 19.84 -3.13
C ILE A 614 4.12 20.02 -3.91
N ASN A 615 5.26 19.99 -3.21
CA ASN A 615 6.57 19.98 -3.84
C ASN A 615 7.46 18.90 -3.21
N PRO A 616 7.63 17.72 -3.83
CA PRO A 616 8.46 16.66 -3.28
C PRO A 616 9.96 16.98 -3.33
N MET A 617 10.38 17.98 -4.13
CA MET A 617 11.79 18.31 -4.36
C MET A 617 12.61 17.10 -4.82
N ALA A 618 12.01 16.21 -5.61
CA ALA A 618 12.61 14.95 -6.03
C ALA A 618 13.90 15.16 -6.85
N LEU A 619 14.97 14.45 -6.48
CA LEU A 619 16.29 14.46 -7.10
C LEU A 619 17.01 15.83 -7.04
N SER A 620 16.84 16.58 -5.94
CA SER A 620 17.42 17.92 -5.74
C SER A 620 18.40 18.02 -4.56
N ASP A 621 18.84 16.87 -4.07
CA ASP A 621 19.93 16.70 -3.10
C ASP A 621 21.28 17.19 -3.67
N GLU A 622 22.03 17.93 -2.84
CA GLU A 622 23.22 18.69 -3.26
C GLU A 622 24.41 17.80 -3.65
N ASP A 623 24.47 16.55 -3.17
CA ASP A 623 25.50 15.56 -3.51
C ASP A 623 25.12 14.61 -4.67
N GLU A 624 23.99 14.85 -5.36
CA GLU A 624 23.41 13.99 -6.41
C GLU A 624 23.37 12.48 -6.03
N TYR A 625 23.22 12.17 -4.74
CA TYR A 625 23.15 10.82 -4.20
C TYR A 625 21.94 10.07 -4.79
N ASP A 626 20.78 10.70 -4.80
CA ASP A 626 19.52 10.09 -5.25
C ASP A 626 19.59 9.69 -6.72
N VAL A 627 20.22 10.53 -7.55
CA VAL A 627 20.50 10.24 -8.97
C VAL A 627 21.55 9.13 -9.11
N SER A 628 22.60 9.16 -8.28
CA SER A 628 23.69 8.17 -8.33
C SER A 628 23.23 6.76 -7.96
N THR A 629 22.41 6.61 -6.92
CA THR A 629 21.77 5.33 -6.54
C THR A 629 20.85 4.82 -7.66
N LEU A 630 20.05 5.69 -8.30
CA LEU A 630 19.24 5.29 -9.46
C LEU A 630 20.11 4.83 -10.65
N MET A 631 21.22 5.51 -10.94
CA MET A 631 22.18 5.09 -11.99
C MET A 631 22.84 3.74 -11.67
N ALA A 632 23.22 3.49 -10.42
CA ALA A 632 23.73 2.18 -10.00
C ALA A 632 22.68 1.06 -10.15
N GLY A 633 21.41 1.35 -9.84
CA GLY A 633 20.28 0.48 -10.13
C GLY A 633 20.18 0.15 -11.63
N ILE A 634 20.30 1.16 -12.50
CA ILE A 634 20.28 0.98 -13.97
C ILE A 634 21.42 0.07 -14.41
N ARG A 635 22.66 0.30 -13.95
CA ARG A 635 23.81 -0.54 -14.31
C ARG A 635 23.63 -2.00 -13.86
N LYS A 636 23.12 -2.23 -12.64
CA LYS A 636 22.84 -3.59 -12.12
C LYS A 636 21.79 -4.31 -12.99
N VAL A 637 20.69 -3.64 -13.34
CA VAL A 637 19.66 -4.23 -14.22
C VAL A 637 20.23 -4.51 -15.61
N LEU A 638 20.96 -3.58 -16.23
CA LEU A 638 21.56 -3.79 -17.56
C LEU A 638 22.56 -4.96 -17.57
N ASN A 639 23.38 -5.11 -16.52
CA ASN A 639 24.28 -6.25 -16.37
C ASN A 639 23.50 -7.58 -16.28
N MET A 640 22.45 -7.64 -15.46
CA MET A 640 21.58 -8.80 -15.32
C MET A 640 20.85 -9.15 -16.64
N MET A 641 20.45 -8.15 -17.43
CA MET A 641 19.83 -8.38 -18.76
C MET A 641 20.82 -8.86 -19.83
N ASN A 642 22.12 -8.58 -19.65
CA ASN A 642 23.20 -9.14 -20.48
C ASN A 642 23.67 -10.53 -19.98
N GLY A 643 23.13 -11.03 -18.87
CA GLY A 643 23.47 -12.34 -18.30
C GLY A 643 23.00 -13.53 -19.14
N PRO A 644 23.66 -14.71 -19.04
CA PRO A 644 23.32 -15.90 -19.83
C PRO A 644 21.85 -16.32 -19.78
N ALA A 645 21.16 -16.18 -18.63
CA ALA A 645 19.74 -16.48 -18.53
C ALA A 645 18.88 -15.55 -19.40
N MET A 646 19.07 -14.23 -19.33
CA MET A 646 18.25 -13.29 -20.10
C MET A 646 18.60 -13.29 -21.60
N GLN A 647 19.85 -13.55 -21.95
CA GLN A 647 20.26 -13.64 -23.35
C GLN A 647 19.71 -14.90 -24.06
N LYS A 648 19.34 -15.98 -23.35
CA LYS A 648 18.59 -17.12 -23.93
C LYS A 648 17.20 -16.73 -24.44
N LEU A 649 16.54 -15.77 -23.78
CA LEU A 649 15.27 -15.18 -24.24
C LEU A 649 15.48 -14.11 -25.34
N GLY A 650 16.71 -13.89 -25.81
CA GLY A 650 17.02 -12.90 -26.84
C GLY A 650 16.80 -11.44 -26.41
N VAL A 651 16.82 -11.17 -25.09
CA VAL A 651 16.47 -9.90 -24.44
C VAL A 651 17.30 -8.73 -24.98
N LYS A 652 16.61 -7.66 -25.38
CA LYS A 652 17.19 -6.43 -25.93
C LYS A 652 16.52 -5.20 -25.33
N LEU A 653 17.32 -4.22 -24.94
CA LEU A 653 16.86 -2.89 -24.55
C LEU A 653 16.17 -2.20 -25.74
N VAL A 654 15.02 -1.56 -25.50
CA VAL A 654 14.34 -0.68 -26.46
C VAL A 654 15.28 0.49 -26.82
N LYS A 655 15.46 0.76 -28.11
CA LYS A 655 16.54 1.63 -28.61
C LYS A 655 16.14 3.08 -28.82
N GLU A 656 14.85 3.39 -28.76
CA GLU A 656 14.34 4.75 -28.75
C GLU A 656 14.83 5.54 -27.53
N LYS A 657 15.14 6.81 -27.76
CA LYS A 657 15.74 7.71 -26.76
C LYS A 657 14.78 8.84 -26.41
N ILE A 658 14.97 9.40 -25.22
CA ILE A 658 14.33 10.66 -24.80
C ILE A 658 14.90 11.78 -25.69
N PRO A 659 14.08 12.58 -26.40
CA PRO A 659 14.55 13.56 -27.38
C PRO A 659 15.52 14.61 -26.83
N GLU A 660 15.35 15.02 -25.57
CA GLU A 660 16.21 15.99 -24.90
C GLU A 660 17.57 15.42 -24.43
N CYS A 661 17.73 14.10 -24.39
CA CYS A 661 18.96 13.45 -23.97
C CYS A 661 19.85 13.15 -25.17
N ASP A 662 20.40 14.21 -25.77
CA ASP A 662 21.29 14.16 -26.93
C ASP A 662 22.62 13.47 -26.60
N GLN A 663 22.65 12.15 -26.78
CA GLN A 663 23.82 11.28 -26.62
C GLN A 663 23.80 10.21 -27.71
N ALA A 664 24.96 9.93 -28.32
CA ALA A 664 25.09 8.92 -29.38
C ALA A 664 24.77 7.50 -28.89
N ILE A 665 25.03 7.18 -27.63
CA ILE A 665 24.91 5.85 -27.01
C ILE A 665 24.23 5.91 -25.64
N PHE A 666 23.82 4.75 -25.11
CA PHE A 666 23.25 4.60 -23.76
C PHE A 666 24.36 4.58 -22.68
N ASN A 667 25.13 5.66 -22.58
CA ASN A 667 26.18 5.87 -21.57
C ASN A 667 25.61 6.45 -20.26
N ASP A 668 26.48 6.62 -19.26
CA ASP A 668 26.11 7.20 -17.97
C ASP A 668 25.50 8.61 -18.10
N GLU A 669 26.00 9.46 -19.01
CA GLU A 669 25.42 10.80 -19.27
C GLU A 669 24.00 10.72 -19.83
N TYR A 670 23.74 9.78 -20.75
CA TYR A 670 22.37 9.51 -21.22
C TYR A 670 21.47 9.09 -20.06
N TRP A 671 21.91 8.16 -19.20
CA TRP A 671 21.10 7.71 -18.06
C TRP A 671 20.88 8.80 -17.02
N LYS A 672 21.90 9.63 -16.74
CA LYS A 672 21.82 10.79 -15.85
C LYS A 672 20.83 11.84 -16.35
N CYS A 673 20.77 12.07 -17.67
CA CYS A 673 19.73 12.88 -18.30
C CYS A 673 18.36 12.18 -18.21
N ALA A 674 18.29 10.90 -18.62
CA ALA A 674 17.06 10.14 -18.75
C ALA A 674 16.29 10.05 -17.42
N ILE A 675 17.00 9.89 -16.31
CA ILE A 675 16.44 9.91 -14.95
C ILE A 675 15.61 11.18 -14.71
N LYS A 676 16.08 12.36 -15.13
CA LYS A 676 15.38 13.64 -14.87
C LYS A 676 14.05 13.74 -15.64
N TYR A 677 13.96 13.08 -16.80
CA TYR A 677 12.76 13.07 -17.64
C TYR A 677 11.79 11.92 -17.31
N MET A 678 12.30 10.70 -17.18
CA MET A 678 11.53 9.46 -17.01
C MET A 678 11.52 8.93 -15.57
N SER A 679 11.78 9.80 -14.58
CA SER A 679 11.44 9.52 -13.19
C SER A 679 10.09 10.10 -12.79
N VAL A 680 9.36 9.36 -11.97
CA VAL A 680 8.07 9.73 -11.36
C VAL A 680 8.15 9.58 -9.83
N VAL A 681 7.30 10.28 -9.09
CA VAL A 681 7.13 10.02 -7.64
C VAL A 681 6.05 8.96 -7.42
N ARG A 682 6.15 8.17 -6.34
CA ARG A 682 5.29 7.00 -6.13
C ARG A 682 4.00 7.27 -5.34
N GLY A 683 3.80 8.47 -4.79
CA GLY A 683 2.69 8.74 -3.87
C GLY A 683 2.88 8.09 -2.49
N GLN A 684 4.07 7.55 -2.21
CA GLN A 684 4.50 7.01 -0.92
C GLN A 684 4.93 8.17 0.01
N VAL A 685 4.03 9.14 0.16
CA VAL A 685 4.26 10.39 0.87
C VAL A 685 4.29 10.16 2.39
N THR A 686 5.31 10.68 3.05
CA THR A 686 5.60 10.53 4.49
C THR A 686 6.12 11.82 5.10
N GLY A 687 6.11 11.90 6.45
CA GLY A 687 6.80 12.94 7.23
C GLY A 687 6.15 14.33 7.22
N THR A 688 4.97 14.51 6.62
CA THR A 688 4.31 15.82 6.53
C THR A 688 3.65 16.29 7.84
N ALA A 689 3.44 15.39 8.81
CA ALA A 689 3.12 15.68 10.20
C ALA A 689 4.04 14.87 11.13
N LYS A 690 5.34 14.86 10.79
CA LYS A 690 6.40 14.02 11.37
C LYS A 690 6.32 13.88 12.91
N MET A 691 6.41 12.64 13.35
CA MET A 691 6.67 12.23 14.73
C MET A 691 8.12 12.53 15.12
N GLY A 692 8.36 13.05 16.34
CA GLY A 692 9.71 13.29 16.85
C GLY A 692 9.72 13.91 18.25
N ILE A 693 10.89 14.02 18.86
CA ILE A 693 11.03 14.71 20.16
C ILE A 693 10.81 16.23 20.01
N VAL A 694 10.24 16.87 21.03
CA VAL A 694 9.86 18.30 21.06
C VAL A 694 11.00 19.29 20.73
N THR A 695 12.26 18.88 20.85
CA THR A 695 13.43 19.70 20.47
C THR A 695 13.78 19.65 18.98
N GLN A 696 13.19 18.73 18.20
CA GLN A 696 13.34 18.68 16.75
C GLN A 696 12.41 19.71 16.10
N LYS A 697 13.00 20.72 15.44
CA LYS A 697 12.28 21.83 14.78
C LYS A 697 11.32 21.41 13.65
N ASP A 698 11.33 20.15 13.25
CA ASP A 698 10.46 19.59 12.22
C ASP A 698 9.53 18.47 12.73
N ALA A 699 9.38 18.32 14.06
CA ALA A 699 8.36 17.48 14.67
C ALA A 699 7.01 18.20 14.76
N VAL A 700 5.93 17.42 14.70
CA VAL A 700 4.52 17.88 14.77
C VAL A 700 3.74 17.04 15.80
N VAL A 701 4.05 15.75 15.93
CA VAL A 701 3.51 14.87 16.97
C VAL A 701 4.59 14.24 17.85
N ASP A 702 4.22 13.87 19.07
CA ASP A 702 5.06 13.10 19.99
C ASP A 702 5.05 11.58 19.69
N GLU A 703 5.77 10.77 20.47
CA GLU A 703 5.83 9.30 20.28
C GLU A 703 4.49 8.58 20.55
N ASP A 704 3.57 9.28 21.21
CA ASP A 704 2.18 8.89 21.51
C ASP A 704 1.21 9.36 20.41
N LEU A 705 1.73 9.98 19.34
CA LEU A 705 1.03 10.54 18.19
C LEU A 705 0.12 11.76 18.48
N LYS A 706 0.30 12.43 19.62
CA LYS A 706 -0.43 13.65 20.01
C LYS A 706 0.17 14.89 19.33
N VAL A 707 -0.67 15.80 18.86
CA VAL A 707 -0.23 17.06 18.23
C VAL A 707 0.35 18.01 19.28
N TYR A 708 1.59 18.49 19.06
CA TYR A 708 2.26 19.36 20.02
C TYR A 708 1.49 20.67 20.25
N GLY A 709 1.13 20.94 21.51
CA GLY A 709 0.40 22.15 21.90
C GLY A 709 -1.11 22.11 21.62
N VAL A 710 -1.68 20.97 21.17
CA VAL A 710 -3.13 20.78 21.00
C VAL A 710 -3.58 19.51 21.73
N ASN A 711 -4.36 19.69 22.80
CA ASN A 711 -4.94 18.61 23.58
C ASN A 711 -6.05 17.89 22.78
N LYS A 712 -6.26 16.60 23.05
CA LYS A 712 -7.32 15.76 22.42
C LYS A 712 -7.23 15.63 20.89
N LEU A 713 -6.07 15.92 20.29
CA LEU A 713 -5.83 15.77 18.86
C LEU A 713 -4.64 14.83 18.60
N ARG A 714 -4.84 13.81 17.77
CA ARG A 714 -3.77 12.92 17.29
C ARG A 714 -3.70 12.88 15.77
N VAL A 715 -2.56 12.44 15.26
CA VAL A 715 -2.38 12.10 13.84
C VAL A 715 -1.88 10.66 13.76
N ALA A 716 -2.58 9.80 13.03
CA ALA A 716 -2.28 8.38 12.94
C ALA A 716 -2.44 7.89 11.49
N ASP A 717 -1.61 8.41 10.59
CA ASP A 717 -1.45 7.98 9.20
C ASP A 717 0.02 8.16 8.75
N ALA A 718 0.34 7.83 7.49
CA ALA A 718 1.71 7.93 6.94
C ALA A 718 2.39 9.31 7.09
N SER A 719 1.65 10.39 7.37
CA SER A 719 2.22 11.72 7.63
C SER A 719 3.19 11.75 8.82
N VAL A 720 3.04 10.86 9.81
CA VAL A 720 3.87 10.86 11.02
C VAL A 720 5.24 10.20 10.80
N ILE A 721 5.40 9.40 9.75
CA ILE A 721 6.61 8.60 9.50
C ILE A 721 7.86 9.51 9.43
N PRO A 722 8.85 9.36 10.35
CA PRO A 722 9.98 10.29 10.44
C PRO A 722 11.13 9.98 9.47
N VAL A 723 11.24 8.74 9.01
CA VAL A 723 12.27 8.26 8.05
C VAL A 723 11.60 7.33 7.04
N SER A 724 11.94 7.47 5.76
CA SER A 724 11.36 6.70 4.65
C SER A 724 11.59 5.19 4.79
N ILE A 725 10.53 4.42 4.59
CA ILE A 725 10.48 2.95 4.68
C ILE A 725 10.97 2.28 3.38
N THR A 726 11.61 1.11 3.50
CA THR A 726 11.89 0.17 2.40
C THR A 726 10.57 -0.39 1.82
N GLY A 727 10.37 -0.33 0.50
CA GLY A 727 9.17 -0.88 -0.14
C GLY A 727 7.95 0.04 -0.09
N ASN A 728 6.76 -0.49 0.17
CA ASN A 728 5.46 0.18 0.09
C ASN A 728 4.86 0.44 1.48
N LEU A 729 4.24 1.61 1.67
CA LEU A 729 3.79 2.10 2.98
C LEU A 729 2.53 1.44 3.55
N MET A 730 1.81 0.63 2.77
CA MET A 730 0.50 0.13 3.15
C MET A 730 0.51 -0.62 4.49
N ALA A 731 1.40 -1.60 4.65
CA ALA A 731 1.54 -2.35 5.90
C ALA A 731 2.12 -1.50 7.04
N PRO A 732 3.17 -0.67 6.84
CA PRO A 732 3.60 0.34 7.82
C PRO A 732 2.48 1.26 8.33
N GLU A 733 1.56 1.69 7.47
CA GLU A 733 0.43 2.57 7.84
C GLU A 733 -0.64 1.82 8.64
N ILE A 734 -0.93 0.55 8.32
CA ILE A 734 -1.81 -0.31 9.14
C ILE A 734 -1.15 -0.59 10.51
N MET A 735 0.16 -0.83 10.57
CA MET A 735 0.90 -1.02 11.82
C MET A 735 0.83 0.23 12.72
N ILE A 736 1.00 1.43 12.15
CA ILE A 736 0.81 2.69 12.89
C ILE A 736 -0.60 2.78 13.46
N ALA A 737 -1.62 2.40 12.69
CA ALA A 737 -3.02 2.45 13.12
C ALA A 737 -3.37 1.42 14.21
N GLU A 738 -2.90 0.18 14.07
CA GLU A 738 -3.03 -0.89 15.08
C GLU A 738 -2.45 -0.43 16.43
N LYS A 739 -1.22 0.08 16.40
CA LYS A 739 -0.53 0.58 17.60
C LYS A 739 -1.15 1.85 18.16
N ALA A 740 -1.56 2.80 17.30
CA ALA A 740 -2.25 4.01 17.72
C ALA A 740 -3.55 3.68 18.47
N ALA A 741 -4.30 2.68 18.03
CA ALA A 741 -5.49 2.23 18.75
C ALA A 741 -5.16 1.63 20.13
N GLU A 742 -4.03 0.92 20.29
CA GLU A 742 -3.57 0.46 21.60
C GLU A 742 -3.17 1.62 22.52
N ILE A 743 -2.46 2.63 22.01
CA ILE A 743 -2.09 3.85 22.75
C ILE A 743 -3.35 4.59 23.22
N VAL A 744 -4.33 4.80 22.33
CA VAL A 744 -5.62 5.43 22.66
C VAL A 744 -6.39 4.60 23.68
N LYS A 745 -6.43 3.26 23.54
CA LYS A 745 -7.04 2.38 24.55
C LYS A 745 -6.40 2.52 25.92
N LYS A 746 -5.07 2.51 26.01
CA LYS A 746 -4.33 2.73 27.27
C LYS A 746 -4.64 4.09 27.92
N CYS A 747 -5.02 5.10 27.15
CA CYS A 747 -5.43 6.41 27.67
C CYS A 747 -6.86 6.44 28.25
N TYR A 748 -7.75 5.52 27.87
CA TYR A 748 -9.19 5.62 28.14
C TYR A 748 -9.88 4.35 28.69
N MET A 749 -9.16 3.24 28.89
CA MET A 749 -9.66 2.01 29.52
C MET A 749 -9.27 1.87 31.01
N VAL A 750 -8.89 3.00 31.65
CA VAL A 750 -8.57 3.10 33.09
C VAL A 750 -9.85 3.17 33.92
#